data_AF-A0A947KRJ3-F1
#
_entry.id   AF-A0A947KRJ3-F1
#
_cell.length_a   1.000
_cell.length_b   1.000
_cell.length_c   1.000
_cell.angle_alpha   90.00
_cell.angle_beta   90.00
_cell.angle_gamma   90.00
#
_symmetry.space_group_name_H-M   'P 1'
#
loop_
_entity.id
_entity.type
_entity.pdbx_description
1 polymer ?
#
loop_
_entity_poly.entity_id
_entity_poly.type
_entity_poly.pdbx_seq_one_letter_code
_entity_poly.pdbx_strand_id
1 'polypeptide(L)'
;MTAAEIAQRLNAKPTGPGKWTALCQAHKDKNPSLSISEGKDGHVLLHCHAGCTTEAVVTAMGLKMCDLMPPVQDKPGQIVKTYNYTDATGKLLFQVVRFDPKGFRQRRPDGNGGWVWNMQGIDRVLYRMPGVIKAKQAGHIIYITEGEKDADAIIRLGLCATCNPGGAGKWHGNYTSTLTGAQVIIIADKDEPGRKHAALVRDAIKSKAASVQVIELPDRNGRKVKDAADWIQAGGTADELQDILRNAPAFIPASDDAKATKTDQDNYKIIVLPGASVSITSSAENIFRRIAPSHELFIRGGAVMELKKDDNGGLRLDVLLAQAFRSRIEKLGAIFIWRVGKAGYTVLKPTTCPADIAEALLASEPAADLLPKVRGLAACPVLAEVDNHAQVLAKGYHSVNGGLLITAGKKPPELKIEEAIKALQLLVADFDFSTPSDRSRALASFITPALRIGGWLRGHIPIDIAEADQSQSGKTYRQKLVFALYGEEPYRIALRDGGVGGLDESIAQALIAGRPFIQVDNVRGRLESQFIEMMTTAGGTVGARVPHRGEVQVDSRHFILMMTSNGVETTRDLANRASIIRIRKRPGYVFHEFPEGDLLDHVRANHSHFLGAVFAVIRVWHGAGKPLTTDTRHDFREWSQVLGWIVKNILGEAPLMDGHEQAQERVSNPALTWLRRAALAVEADQRLDEEIMASSIGELCDAHGIEIPGLRDASDEIGRNKRIGVLMKKAFGDVDHVEIDRYRIKRAEKELYYTASQEYKMVKAYVFTLADADSPEHPELPEQAIQLPEKGCRFLESTDPYSGGSGNDPVEDEERAAIQSEGSLNL
;
A
#
# COMPACT_ATOMS: atom_id res chain seq x y z
N MET A 1 -62.11 4.02 27.53
CA MET A 1 -63.57 4.20 27.47
C MET A 1 -64.11 3.38 26.32
N THR A 2 -65.32 2.84 26.41
CA THR A 2 -65.94 2.08 25.32
C THR A 2 -66.62 3.01 24.30
N ALA A 3 -66.88 2.51 23.09
CA ALA A 3 -67.58 3.30 22.06
C ALA A 3 -69.00 3.69 22.51
N ALA A 4 -69.65 2.81 23.30
CA ALA A 4 -70.96 3.07 23.89
C ALA A 4 -70.94 4.19 24.95
N GLU A 5 -69.91 4.25 25.79
CA GLU A 5 -69.73 5.33 26.79
C GLU A 5 -69.55 6.69 26.11
N ILE A 6 -68.77 6.74 25.04
CA ILE A 6 -68.56 7.97 24.25
C ILE A 6 -69.84 8.36 23.51
N ALA A 7 -70.56 7.39 22.93
CA ALA A 7 -71.85 7.62 22.30
C ALA A 7 -72.90 8.18 23.27
N GLN A 8 -72.97 7.63 24.50
CA GLN A 8 -73.87 8.12 25.54
C GLN A 8 -73.53 9.55 25.96
N ARG A 9 -72.25 9.86 26.16
CA ARG A 9 -71.79 11.20 26.54
C ARG A 9 -72.12 12.27 25.51
N LEU A 10 -72.16 11.90 24.23
CA LEU A 10 -72.50 12.80 23.11
C LEU A 10 -73.98 12.78 22.71
N ASN A 11 -74.82 12.04 23.45
CA ASN A 11 -76.23 11.85 23.11
C ASN A 11 -76.43 11.36 21.65
N ALA A 12 -75.55 10.45 21.23
CA ALA A 12 -75.45 9.98 19.86
C ALA A 12 -76.62 9.06 19.48
N LYS A 13 -77.08 9.13 18.22
CA LYS A 13 -78.14 8.27 17.69
C LYS A 13 -77.55 6.95 17.17
N PRO A 14 -78.12 5.78 17.51
CA PRO A 14 -77.65 4.51 16.97
C PRO A 14 -77.96 4.41 15.48
N THR A 15 -77.00 3.91 14.70
CA THR A 15 -77.13 3.70 13.25
C THR A 15 -76.94 2.23 12.84
N GLY A 16 -76.57 1.37 13.79
CA GLY A 16 -76.46 -0.09 13.64
C GLY A 16 -75.84 -0.72 14.89
N PRO A 17 -75.71 -2.06 14.95
CA PRO A 17 -75.06 -2.73 16.08
C PRO A 17 -73.63 -2.22 16.27
N GLY A 18 -73.34 -1.63 17.44
CA GLY A 18 -72.03 -1.07 17.78
C GLY A 18 -71.64 0.21 17.02
N LYS A 19 -72.60 0.91 16.40
CA LYS A 19 -72.36 2.14 15.63
C LYS A 19 -73.35 3.24 16.00
N TRP A 20 -72.83 4.45 16.17
CA TRP A 20 -73.59 5.65 16.49
C TRP A 20 -73.16 6.83 15.64
N THR A 21 -74.02 7.84 15.55
CA THR A 21 -73.69 9.14 14.99
C THR A 21 -74.06 10.29 15.92
N ALA A 22 -73.19 11.28 16.04
CA ALA A 22 -73.34 12.44 16.90
C ALA A 22 -72.93 13.75 16.19
N LEU A 23 -73.26 14.88 16.80
CA LEU A 23 -72.69 16.18 16.41
C LEU A 23 -71.22 16.23 16.83
N CYS A 24 -70.36 16.71 15.94
CA CYS A 24 -68.94 16.75 16.18
C CYS A 24 -68.59 17.86 17.18
N GLN A 25 -67.83 17.56 18.23
CA GLN A 25 -67.48 18.56 19.24
C GLN A 25 -66.37 19.53 18.77
N ALA A 26 -65.67 19.20 17.68
CA ALA A 26 -64.57 20.01 17.14
C ALA A 26 -65.02 21.10 16.16
N HIS A 27 -66.29 21.11 15.71
CA HIS A 27 -66.85 22.19 14.89
C HIS A 27 -68.35 22.35 15.16
N LYS A 28 -68.98 23.39 14.58
CA LYS A 28 -70.44 23.59 14.71
C LYS A 28 -71.16 22.96 13.51
N ASP A 29 -71.73 21.78 13.69
CA ASP A 29 -72.68 21.18 12.75
C ASP A 29 -74.12 21.24 13.27
N LYS A 30 -75.10 21.27 12.34
CA LYS A 30 -76.54 21.13 12.65
C LYS A 30 -77.05 19.71 12.41
N ASN A 31 -76.30 18.92 11.63
CA ASN A 31 -76.59 17.53 11.31
C ASN A 31 -75.45 16.64 11.84
N PRO A 32 -75.73 15.49 12.47
CA PRO A 32 -74.69 14.60 13.01
C PRO A 32 -73.64 14.21 11.97
N SER A 33 -72.40 14.67 12.15
CA SER A 33 -71.28 14.39 11.23
C SER A 33 -70.22 13.44 11.80
N LEU A 34 -70.26 13.15 13.11
CA LEU A 34 -69.31 12.27 13.78
C LEU A 34 -69.85 10.84 13.83
N SER A 35 -69.13 9.89 13.25
CA SER A 35 -69.38 8.45 13.41
C SER A 35 -68.56 7.89 14.56
N ILE A 36 -69.19 7.09 15.41
CA ILE A 36 -68.59 6.44 16.58
C ILE A 36 -68.84 4.95 16.44
N SER A 37 -67.77 4.16 16.52
CA SER A 37 -67.86 2.70 16.45
C SER A 37 -66.71 2.03 17.21
N GLU A 38 -66.79 0.72 17.40
CA GLU A 38 -65.71 -0.06 18.01
C GLU A 38 -64.98 -0.87 16.93
N GLY A 39 -63.65 -0.81 16.93
CA GLY A 39 -62.79 -1.62 16.08
C GLY A 39 -62.77 -3.09 16.52
N LYS A 40 -62.30 -3.99 15.65
CA LYS A 40 -62.27 -5.45 15.92
C LYS A 40 -61.36 -5.84 17.11
N ASP A 41 -60.46 -4.97 17.48
CA ASP A 41 -59.43 -5.06 18.52
C ASP A 41 -59.78 -4.22 19.76
N GLY A 42 -61.04 -3.75 19.86
CA GLY A 42 -61.58 -3.12 21.07
C GLY A 42 -61.23 -1.64 21.27
N HIS A 43 -60.56 -1.00 20.30
CA HIS A 43 -60.36 0.45 20.33
C HIS A 43 -61.58 1.18 19.75
N VAL A 44 -61.84 2.39 20.26
CA VAL A 44 -62.92 3.25 19.79
C VAL A 44 -62.47 4.01 18.55
N LEU A 45 -63.27 3.89 17.48
CA LEU A 45 -63.11 4.59 16.22
C LEU A 45 -64.03 5.82 16.16
N LEU A 46 -63.43 6.97 15.88
CA LEU A 46 -64.11 8.24 15.67
C LEU A 46 -63.79 8.76 14.27
N HIS A 47 -64.81 9.12 13.51
CA HIS A 47 -64.62 9.68 12.16
C HIS A 47 -65.59 10.83 11.91
N CYS A 48 -65.05 12.03 11.67
CA CYS A 48 -65.82 13.22 11.33
C CYS A 48 -65.91 13.39 9.81
N HIS A 49 -67.11 13.26 9.23
CA HIS A 49 -67.31 13.39 7.79
C HIS A 49 -67.22 14.83 7.27
N ALA A 50 -67.13 15.83 8.16
CA ALA A 50 -66.89 17.22 7.81
C ALA A 50 -65.38 17.61 7.80
N GLY A 51 -64.47 16.66 8.10
CA GLY A 51 -63.03 16.85 7.92
C GLY A 51 -62.22 17.19 9.18
N CYS A 52 -62.78 17.08 10.39
CA CYS A 52 -61.98 17.21 11.62
C CYS A 52 -61.10 15.98 11.83
N THR A 53 -59.85 16.19 12.29
CA THR A 53 -58.98 15.08 12.71
C THR A 53 -59.48 14.44 14.00
N THR A 54 -59.21 13.15 14.18
CA THR A 54 -59.62 12.40 15.37
C THR A 54 -59.07 13.02 16.64
N GLU A 55 -57.83 13.50 16.63
CA GLU A 55 -57.17 14.17 17.75
C GLU A 55 -57.91 15.46 18.15
N ALA A 56 -58.38 16.24 17.18
CA ALA A 56 -59.14 17.47 17.44
C ALA A 56 -60.49 17.15 18.08
N VAL A 57 -61.18 16.10 17.62
CA VAL A 57 -62.45 15.64 18.20
C VAL A 57 -62.24 15.13 19.63
N VAL A 58 -61.22 14.30 19.85
CA VAL A 58 -60.87 13.74 21.17
C VAL A 58 -60.50 14.85 22.16
N THR A 59 -59.71 15.83 21.73
CA THR A 59 -59.34 16.99 22.55
C THR A 59 -60.55 17.85 22.88
N ALA A 60 -61.44 18.12 21.91
CA ALA A 60 -62.66 18.90 22.13
C ALA A 60 -63.64 18.22 23.10
N MET A 61 -63.60 16.89 23.21
CA MET A 61 -64.36 16.12 24.22
C MET A 61 -63.70 16.10 25.61
N GLY A 62 -62.51 16.69 25.75
CA GLY A 62 -61.71 16.63 26.98
C GLY A 62 -61.14 15.24 27.27
N LEU A 63 -60.90 14.44 26.22
CA LEU A 63 -60.30 13.11 26.30
C LEU A 63 -58.85 13.14 25.75
N LYS A 64 -58.11 12.07 25.98
CA LYS A 64 -56.80 11.80 25.37
C LYS A 64 -56.92 10.64 24.39
N MET A 65 -56.00 10.57 23.42
CA MET A 65 -55.99 9.48 22.43
C MET A 65 -55.87 8.08 23.06
N CYS A 66 -55.21 7.96 24.22
CA CYS A 66 -55.12 6.70 24.96
C CYS A 66 -56.46 6.24 25.54
N ASP A 67 -57.41 7.15 25.77
CA ASP A 67 -58.72 6.82 26.33
C ASP A 67 -59.61 6.08 25.32
N LEU A 68 -59.23 6.09 24.03
CA LEU A 68 -59.87 5.31 22.96
C LEU A 68 -59.40 3.84 22.94
N MET A 69 -58.42 3.45 23.74
CA MET A 69 -57.89 2.08 23.76
C MET A 69 -58.59 1.22 24.82
N PRO A 70 -58.74 -0.10 24.61
CA PRO A 70 -59.35 -0.99 25.61
C PRO A 70 -58.47 -1.10 26.87
N PRO A 71 -59.06 -1.24 28.07
CA PRO A 71 -58.30 -1.44 29.31
C PRO A 71 -57.63 -2.82 29.29
N VAL A 72 -56.30 -2.86 29.49
CA VAL A 72 -55.51 -4.10 29.51
C VAL A 72 -55.84 -4.90 30.78
N GLN A 73 -56.41 -6.10 30.62
CA GLN A 73 -56.57 -7.07 31.71
C GLN A 73 -55.32 -7.96 31.82
N ASP A 74 -54.51 -7.70 32.86
CA ASP A 74 -53.31 -8.49 33.18
C ASP A 74 -53.68 -9.77 33.95
N LYS A 75 -53.66 -10.95 33.30
CA LYS A 75 -53.53 -12.23 34.02
C LYS A 75 -52.02 -12.51 34.18
N PRO A 76 -51.43 -12.56 35.38
CA PRO A 76 -50.01 -12.84 35.53
C PRO A 76 -49.73 -14.29 35.10
N GLY A 77 -48.82 -14.47 34.14
CA GLY A 77 -48.37 -15.79 33.67
C GLY A 77 -47.69 -16.62 34.77
N GLN A 78 -47.26 -17.84 34.44
CA GLN A 78 -46.52 -18.70 35.37
C GLN A 78 -45.07 -18.21 35.51
N ILE A 79 -44.54 -18.10 36.74
CA ILE A 79 -43.12 -17.76 36.94
C ILE A 79 -42.25 -18.93 36.48
N VAL A 80 -41.38 -18.70 35.50
CA VAL A 80 -40.43 -19.69 34.97
C VAL A 80 -39.04 -19.55 35.58
N LYS A 81 -38.62 -18.31 35.88
CA LYS A 81 -37.29 -18.06 36.44
C LYS A 81 -37.27 -16.77 37.24
N THR A 82 -36.50 -16.76 38.32
CA THR A 82 -36.26 -15.58 39.15
C THR A 82 -34.76 -15.30 39.23
N TYR A 83 -34.36 -14.08 38.89
CA TYR A 83 -32.98 -13.61 38.96
C TYR A 83 -32.84 -12.68 40.16
N ASN A 84 -32.01 -13.07 41.12
CA ASN A 84 -31.78 -12.31 42.35
C ASN A 84 -30.73 -11.22 42.12
N TYR A 85 -31.08 -9.99 42.49
CA TYR A 85 -30.17 -8.85 42.56
C TYR A 85 -29.89 -8.54 44.02
N THR A 86 -28.63 -8.66 44.40
CA THR A 86 -28.19 -8.51 45.80
C THR A 86 -27.23 -7.34 45.93
N ASP A 87 -27.16 -6.76 47.13
CA ASP A 87 -26.11 -5.80 47.46
C ASP A 87 -24.73 -6.47 47.53
N ALA A 88 -23.69 -5.69 47.89
CA ALA A 88 -22.31 -6.16 47.94
C ALA A 88 -22.07 -7.24 49.01
N THR A 89 -22.95 -7.31 50.01
CA THR A 89 -22.90 -8.31 51.10
C THR A 89 -23.66 -9.59 50.74
N GLY A 90 -24.43 -9.59 49.66
CA GLY A 90 -25.28 -10.70 49.24
C GLY A 90 -26.73 -10.59 49.74
N LYS A 91 -27.13 -9.49 50.39
CA LYS A 91 -28.51 -9.27 50.81
C LYS A 91 -29.40 -9.00 49.58
N LEU A 92 -30.53 -9.69 49.50
CA LEU A 92 -31.49 -9.53 48.40
C LEU A 92 -32.12 -8.13 48.40
N LEU A 93 -31.97 -7.41 47.27
CA LEU A 93 -32.58 -6.09 47.04
C LEU A 93 -33.87 -6.23 46.22
N PHE A 94 -33.82 -6.96 45.12
CA PHE A 94 -34.97 -7.20 44.25
C PHE A 94 -34.76 -8.43 43.36
N GLN A 95 -35.81 -8.81 42.64
CA GLN A 95 -35.80 -9.88 41.66
C GLN A 95 -36.32 -9.39 40.32
N VAL A 96 -35.69 -9.87 39.24
CA VAL A 96 -36.29 -9.89 37.90
C VAL A 96 -36.94 -11.25 37.71
N VAL A 97 -38.25 -11.25 37.42
CA VAL A 97 -39.08 -12.44 37.31
C VAL A 97 -39.46 -12.63 35.85
N ARG A 98 -39.12 -13.79 35.28
CA ARG A 98 -39.52 -14.21 33.94
C ARG A 98 -40.77 -15.09 34.02
N PHE A 99 -41.76 -14.78 33.19
CA PHE A 99 -43.03 -15.49 33.06
C PHE A 99 -43.12 -16.32 31.78
N ASP A 100 -44.08 -17.25 31.75
CA ASP A 100 -44.64 -17.89 30.57
C ASP A 100 -46.15 -17.57 30.47
N PRO A 101 -46.65 -17.04 29.33
CA PRO A 101 -45.92 -16.61 28.14
C PRO A 101 -44.87 -15.52 28.43
N LYS A 102 -43.84 -15.40 27.56
CA LYS A 102 -42.63 -14.58 27.80
C LYS A 102 -42.99 -13.15 28.24
N GLY A 103 -42.79 -12.88 29.52
CA GLY A 103 -42.92 -11.56 30.13
C GLY A 103 -41.92 -11.38 31.26
N PHE A 104 -41.56 -10.13 31.58
CA PHE A 104 -40.64 -9.82 32.67
C PHE A 104 -41.26 -8.79 33.62
N ARG A 105 -41.20 -9.05 34.93
CA ARG A 105 -41.58 -8.06 35.96
C ARG A 105 -40.54 -8.02 37.07
N GLN A 106 -40.48 -6.90 37.77
CA GLN A 106 -39.53 -6.69 38.86
C GLN A 106 -40.30 -6.61 40.19
N ARG A 107 -39.75 -7.22 41.23
CA ARG A 107 -40.32 -7.19 42.59
C ARG A 107 -39.24 -7.08 43.65
N ARG A 108 -39.57 -6.48 44.79
CA ARG A 108 -38.68 -6.34 45.95
C ARG A 108 -39.30 -7.01 47.18
N PRO A 109 -38.49 -7.48 48.15
CA PRO A 109 -39.00 -7.95 49.42
C PRO A 109 -39.80 -6.86 50.14
N ASP A 110 -40.88 -7.23 50.81
CA ASP A 110 -41.68 -6.33 51.64
C ASP A 110 -41.12 -6.17 53.08
N GLY A 111 -40.12 -6.97 53.44
CA GLY A 111 -39.53 -7.02 54.78
C GLY A 111 -40.15 -8.07 55.71
N ASN A 112 -41.29 -8.68 55.32
CA ASN A 112 -42.08 -9.65 56.10
C ASN A 112 -42.17 -11.03 55.41
N GLY A 113 -41.34 -11.28 54.38
CA GLY A 113 -41.33 -12.54 53.62
C GLY A 113 -42.24 -12.54 52.39
N GLY A 114 -42.93 -11.43 52.09
CA GLY A 114 -43.72 -11.22 50.88
C GLY A 114 -43.01 -10.34 49.83
N TRP A 115 -43.78 -9.92 48.81
CA TRP A 115 -43.25 -9.21 47.63
C TRP A 115 -44.05 -7.96 47.30
N VAL A 116 -43.33 -6.88 46.99
CA VAL A 116 -43.88 -5.65 46.40
C VAL A 116 -43.49 -5.58 44.93
N TRP A 117 -44.47 -5.46 44.03
CA TRP A 117 -44.29 -5.49 42.56
C TRP A 117 -43.94 -4.11 41.97
N ASN A 118 -42.93 -3.45 42.55
CA ASN A 118 -42.36 -2.22 42.03
C ASN A 118 -40.88 -2.09 42.45
N MET A 119 -40.20 -1.11 41.88
CA MET A 119 -38.81 -0.78 42.16
C MET A 119 -38.64 0.52 42.96
N GLN A 120 -39.72 1.01 43.58
CA GLN A 120 -39.67 2.27 44.32
C GLN A 120 -38.79 2.12 45.57
N GLY A 121 -37.83 3.04 45.73
CA GLY A 121 -36.91 3.05 46.87
C GLY A 121 -35.84 1.96 46.86
N ILE A 122 -35.62 1.28 45.72
CA ILE A 122 -34.57 0.27 45.58
C ILE A 122 -33.48 0.74 44.62
N ASP A 123 -32.24 0.70 45.11
CA ASP A 123 -31.06 0.91 44.28
C ASP A 123 -30.88 -0.26 43.32
N ARG A 124 -30.86 0.06 42.02
CA ARG A 124 -30.63 -0.94 40.99
C ARG A 124 -29.17 -1.33 40.97
N VAL A 125 -28.85 -2.60 40.89
CA VAL A 125 -27.47 -3.10 40.86
C VAL A 125 -27.25 -4.00 39.66
N LEU A 126 -25.98 -4.31 39.37
CA LEU A 126 -25.62 -5.30 38.36
C LEU A 126 -26.01 -6.71 38.81
N TYR A 127 -26.34 -7.58 37.85
CA TYR A 127 -26.62 -8.98 38.15
C TYR A 127 -25.37 -9.65 38.74
N ARG A 128 -25.53 -10.42 39.82
CA ARG A 128 -24.40 -11.06 40.54
C ARG A 128 -23.31 -10.08 40.99
N MET A 129 -23.70 -8.88 41.43
CA MET A 129 -22.77 -7.84 41.88
C MET A 129 -21.65 -8.32 42.83
N PRO A 130 -21.88 -9.20 43.84
CA PRO A 130 -20.77 -9.74 44.66
C PRO A 130 -19.71 -10.50 43.84
N GLY A 131 -20.14 -11.26 42.82
CA GLY A 131 -19.24 -11.97 41.91
C GLY A 131 -18.44 -11.02 41.03
N VAL A 132 -19.08 -9.96 40.54
CA VAL A 132 -18.42 -8.88 39.76
C VAL A 132 -17.36 -8.18 40.60
N ILE A 133 -17.67 -7.83 41.86
CA ILE A 133 -16.72 -7.20 42.77
C ILE A 133 -15.51 -8.11 43.02
N LYS A 134 -15.74 -9.40 43.30
CA LYS A 134 -14.65 -10.38 43.50
C LYS A 134 -13.79 -10.57 42.26
N ALA A 135 -14.39 -10.70 41.07
CA ALA A 135 -13.66 -10.86 39.82
C ALA A 135 -12.80 -9.62 39.52
N LYS A 136 -13.36 -8.42 39.69
CA LYS A 136 -12.62 -7.16 39.57
C LYS A 136 -11.45 -7.08 40.54
N GLN A 137 -11.62 -7.46 41.81
CA GLN A 137 -10.54 -7.47 42.81
C GLN A 137 -9.44 -8.47 42.48
N ALA A 138 -9.79 -9.61 41.88
CA ALA A 138 -8.84 -10.61 41.41
C ALA A 138 -8.21 -10.29 40.05
N GLY A 139 -8.59 -9.18 39.41
CA GLY A 139 -8.12 -8.81 38.07
C GLY A 139 -8.66 -9.70 36.95
N HIS A 140 -9.73 -10.46 37.19
CA HIS A 140 -10.35 -11.31 36.18
C HIS A 140 -11.25 -10.49 35.24
N ILE A 141 -11.38 -10.98 34.01
CA ILE A 141 -12.25 -10.37 32.99
C ILE A 141 -13.72 -10.54 33.37
N ILE A 142 -14.50 -9.47 33.20
CA ILE A 142 -15.94 -9.44 33.42
C ILE A 142 -16.66 -9.35 32.07
N TYR A 143 -17.48 -10.35 31.77
CA TYR A 143 -18.30 -10.41 30.58
C TYR A 143 -19.66 -9.74 30.82
N ILE A 144 -20.11 -8.90 29.90
CA ILE A 144 -21.42 -8.23 29.95
C ILE A 144 -22.26 -8.72 28.78
N THR A 145 -23.45 -9.21 29.09
CA THR A 145 -24.46 -9.62 28.10
C THR A 145 -25.72 -8.75 28.23
N GLU A 146 -26.61 -8.80 27.23
CA GLU A 146 -27.87 -8.03 27.27
C GLU A 146 -28.81 -8.50 28.40
N GLY A 147 -28.94 -9.82 28.59
CA GLY A 147 -29.89 -10.41 29.53
C GLY A 147 -29.27 -11.40 30.52
N GLU A 148 -30.01 -11.72 31.59
CA GLU A 148 -29.59 -12.64 32.66
C GLU A 148 -29.45 -14.09 32.16
N LYS A 149 -30.22 -14.48 31.13
CA LYS A 149 -30.13 -15.81 30.50
C LYS A 149 -28.74 -16.03 29.86
N ASP A 150 -28.24 -15.02 29.18
CA ASP A 150 -26.97 -15.04 28.46
C ASP A 150 -25.79 -14.94 29.42
N ALA A 151 -25.93 -14.13 30.48
CA ALA A 151 -24.96 -14.09 31.56
C ALA A 151 -24.83 -15.47 32.24
N ASP A 152 -25.95 -16.11 32.57
CA ASP A 152 -25.96 -17.47 33.13
C ASP A 152 -25.32 -18.49 32.18
N ALA A 153 -25.45 -18.31 30.87
CA ALA A 153 -24.82 -19.19 29.89
C ALA A 153 -23.29 -19.07 29.94
N ILE A 154 -22.74 -17.85 29.94
CA ILE A 154 -21.29 -17.61 30.05
C ILE A 154 -20.75 -18.09 31.41
N ILE A 155 -21.53 -17.95 32.49
CA ILE A 155 -21.16 -18.46 33.82
C ILE A 155 -20.98 -19.98 33.84
N ARG A 156 -21.74 -20.72 33.03
CA ARG A 156 -21.58 -22.18 32.91
C ARG A 156 -20.25 -22.58 32.27
N LEU A 157 -19.57 -21.67 31.57
CA LEU A 157 -18.22 -21.87 31.07
C LEU A 157 -17.12 -21.57 32.12
N GLY A 158 -17.50 -21.25 33.36
CA GLY A 158 -16.57 -20.90 34.44
C GLY A 158 -16.09 -19.44 34.41
N LEU A 159 -16.69 -18.60 33.57
CA LEU A 159 -16.31 -17.20 33.39
C LEU A 159 -17.19 -16.25 34.24
N CYS A 160 -16.67 -15.07 34.59
CA CYS A 160 -17.44 -14.08 35.34
C CYS A 160 -18.32 -13.24 34.40
N ALA A 161 -19.65 -13.38 34.47
CA ALA A 161 -20.58 -12.58 33.65
C ALA A 161 -21.67 -11.84 34.46
N THR A 162 -22.19 -10.76 33.88
CA THR A 162 -23.24 -9.89 34.46
C THR A 162 -24.08 -9.20 33.37
N CYS A 163 -25.20 -8.60 33.74
CA CYS A 163 -26.01 -7.70 32.91
C CYS A 163 -26.74 -6.64 33.77
N ASN A 164 -27.39 -5.64 33.16
CA ASN A 164 -28.29 -4.71 33.85
C ASN A 164 -29.73 -5.26 33.91
N PRO A 165 -30.50 -4.93 34.96
CA PRO A 165 -31.91 -5.31 35.03
C PRO A 165 -32.73 -4.55 33.98
N GLY A 166 -33.67 -5.26 33.34
CA GLY A 166 -34.64 -4.67 32.41
C GLY A 166 -34.19 -4.60 30.95
N GLY A 167 -33.09 -5.25 30.57
CA GLY A 167 -32.65 -5.46 29.19
C GLY A 167 -32.13 -4.23 28.47
N ALA A 168 -32.13 -4.29 27.12
CA ALA A 168 -31.56 -3.28 26.24
C ALA A 168 -32.00 -1.84 26.56
N GLY A 169 -31.02 -0.93 26.52
CA GLY A 169 -31.24 0.51 26.70
C GLY A 169 -31.52 0.96 28.14
N LYS A 170 -31.45 0.07 29.15
CA LYS A 170 -31.70 0.40 30.57
C LYS A 170 -30.42 0.47 31.42
N TRP A 171 -29.32 0.94 30.85
CA TRP A 171 -28.07 1.15 31.58
C TRP A 171 -28.11 2.45 32.41
N HIS A 172 -27.77 2.35 33.70
CA HIS A 172 -27.72 3.47 34.63
C HIS A 172 -26.29 3.72 35.09
N GLY A 173 -25.97 4.96 35.46
CA GLY A 173 -24.60 5.37 35.79
C GLY A 173 -23.98 4.65 37.00
N ASN A 174 -24.80 4.15 37.94
CA ASN A 174 -24.34 3.40 39.10
C ASN A 174 -23.80 2.00 38.73
N TYR A 175 -24.22 1.41 37.61
CA TYR A 175 -23.64 0.18 37.08
C TYR A 175 -22.20 0.41 36.62
N THR A 176 -21.97 1.50 35.89
CA THR A 176 -20.63 1.90 35.45
C THR A 176 -19.68 2.04 36.65
N SER A 177 -20.12 2.68 37.73
CA SER A 177 -19.28 2.86 38.93
C SER A 177 -18.80 1.54 39.55
N THR A 178 -19.60 0.47 39.43
CA THR A 178 -19.22 -0.86 39.93
C THR A 178 -18.05 -1.45 39.12
N LEU A 179 -17.97 -1.11 37.82
CA LEU A 179 -17.02 -1.64 36.85
C LEU A 179 -15.77 -0.77 36.65
N THR A 180 -15.63 0.35 37.36
CA THR A 180 -14.43 1.20 37.27
C THR A 180 -13.16 0.39 37.53
N GLY A 181 -12.17 0.44 36.64
CA GLY A 181 -10.91 -0.31 36.71
C GLY A 181 -11.01 -1.80 36.39
N ALA A 182 -12.17 -2.32 35.96
CA ALA A 182 -12.32 -3.71 35.53
C ALA A 182 -11.90 -3.92 34.07
N GLN A 183 -11.42 -5.11 33.72
CA GLN A 183 -11.33 -5.55 32.32
C GLN A 183 -12.70 -6.07 31.88
N VAL A 184 -13.27 -5.51 30.81
CA VAL A 184 -14.65 -5.78 30.44
C VAL A 184 -14.77 -6.23 28.98
N ILE A 185 -15.53 -7.29 28.75
CA ILE A 185 -15.93 -7.75 27.42
C ILE A 185 -17.43 -7.66 27.30
N ILE A 186 -17.94 -6.98 26.29
CA ILE A 186 -19.36 -6.85 26.00
C ILE A 186 -19.68 -7.79 24.83
N ILE A 187 -20.59 -8.74 25.05
CA ILE A 187 -21.10 -9.63 24.01
C ILE A 187 -22.42 -9.05 23.52
N ALA A 188 -22.45 -8.60 22.28
CA ALA A 188 -23.64 -8.03 21.66
C ALA A 188 -24.52 -9.13 21.05
N ASP A 189 -25.83 -9.04 21.29
CA ASP A 189 -26.82 -9.83 20.54
C ASP A 189 -26.82 -9.37 19.08
N LYS A 190 -26.98 -10.31 18.13
CA LYS A 190 -26.91 -10.05 16.68
C LYS A 190 -28.19 -9.44 16.11
N ASP A 191 -28.65 -8.37 16.73
CA ASP A 191 -29.73 -7.54 16.20
C ASP A 191 -29.46 -6.05 16.46
N GLU A 192 -30.26 -5.20 15.82
CA GLU A 192 -30.08 -3.75 15.88
C GLU A 192 -30.27 -3.18 17.30
N PRO A 193 -31.27 -3.61 18.09
CA PRO A 193 -31.36 -3.23 19.51
C PRO A 193 -30.16 -3.67 20.35
N GLY A 194 -29.67 -4.90 20.17
CA GLY A 194 -28.55 -5.47 20.91
C GLY A 194 -27.23 -4.75 20.61
N ARG A 195 -26.97 -4.41 19.35
CA ARG A 195 -25.82 -3.57 18.94
C ARG A 195 -25.87 -2.18 19.56
N LYS A 196 -27.04 -1.54 19.56
CA LYS A 196 -27.24 -0.23 20.20
C LYS A 196 -27.05 -0.31 21.71
N HIS A 197 -27.51 -1.38 22.33
CA HIS A 197 -27.31 -1.60 23.75
C HIS A 197 -25.83 -1.80 24.09
N ALA A 198 -25.13 -2.67 23.37
CA ALA A 198 -23.70 -2.91 23.55
C ALA A 198 -22.87 -1.63 23.36
N ALA A 199 -23.20 -0.80 22.35
CA ALA A 199 -22.58 0.51 22.16
C ALA A 199 -22.86 1.46 23.34
N LEU A 200 -24.10 1.50 23.84
CA LEU A 200 -24.49 2.31 24.99
C LEU A 200 -23.75 1.89 26.27
N VAL A 201 -23.60 0.58 26.52
CA VAL A 201 -22.82 0.06 27.64
C VAL A 201 -21.35 0.40 27.47
N ARG A 202 -20.77 0.15 26.30
CA ARG A 202 -19.38 0.49 25.96
C ARG A 202 -19.11 1.96 26.24
N ASP A 203 -19.94 2.86 25.71
CA ASP A 203 -19.73 4.30 25.86
C ASP A 203 -19.90 4.77 27.30
N ALA A 204 -20.75 4.10 28.09
CA ALA A 204 -20.89 4.38 29.51
C ALA A 204 -19.68 3.94 30.35
N ILE A 205 -18.95 2.88 29.94
CA ILE A 205 -17.85 2.29 30.73
C ILE A 205 -16.44 2.53 30.16
N LYS A 206 -16.31 2.90 28.88
CA LYS A 206 -15.02 3.00 28.16
C LYS A 206 -13.97 3.86 28.85
N SER A 207 -14.38 4.93 29.54
CA SER A 207 -13.48 5.85 30.25
C SER A 207 -13.31 5.53 31.73
N LYS A 208 -13.95 4.47 32.24
CA LYS A 208 -13.86 4.08 33.65
C LYS A 208 -13.32 2.68 33.85
N ALA A 209 -13.57 1.74 32.93
CA ALA A 209 -13.01 0.40 32.95
C ALA A 209 -11.49 0.44 32.67
N ALA A 210 -10.75 -0.62 32.99
CA ALA A 210 -9.33 -0.77 32.64
C ALA A 210 -9.13 -1.23 31.19
N SER A 211 -10.11 -1.95 30.63
CA SER A 211 -10.20 -2.27 29.19
C SER A 211 -11.66 -2.56 28.84
N VAL A 212 -12.04 -2.29 27.59
CA VAL A 212 -13.35 -2.63 27.06
C VAL A 212 -13.20 -3.23 25.68
N GLN A 213 -13.83 -4.36 25.42
CA GLN A 213 -13.92 -4.96 24.09
C GLN A 213 -15.37 -5.27 23.79
N VAL A 214 -15.82 -5.06 22.56
CA VAL A 214 -17.17 -5.43 22.12
C VAL A 214 -17.04 -6.49 21.05
N ILE A 215 -17.73 -7.61 21.21
CA ILE A 215 -17.72 -8.73 20.26
C ILE A 215 -19.13 -9.17 19.90
N GLU A 216 -19.27 -9.69 18.68
CA GLU A 216 -20.40 -10.52 18.26
C GLU A 216 -19.88 -11.95 18.05
N LEU A 217 -20.58 -12.95 18.59
CA LEU A 217 -20.13 -14.35 18.50
C LEU A 217 -20.40 -14.93 17.11
N PRO A 218 -19.47 -15.66 16.47
CA PRO A 218 -19.68 -16.16 15.11
C PRO A 218 -20.83 -17.18 15.04
N ASP A 219 -21.40 -17.34 13.84
CA ASP A 219 -22.35 -18.43 13.57
C ASP A 219 -21.64 -19.78 13.70
N ARG A 220 -22.37 -20.84 14.11
CA ARG A 220 -21.76 -22.14 14.46
C ARG A 220 -22.58 -23.31 13.92
N ASN A 221 -21.90 -24.33 13.40
CA ASN A 221 -22.52 -25.57 12.89
C ASN A 221 -23.64 -25.31 11.86
N GLY A 222 -23.45 -24.34 10.97
CA GLY A 222 -24.46 -23.94 9.97
C GLY A 222 -25.69 -23.24 10.55
N ARG A 223 -25.71 -22.94 11.86
CA ARG A 223 -26.80 -22.25 12.55
C ARG A 223 -26.43 -20.80 12.85
N LYS A 224 -27.35 -19.90 12.54
CA LYS A 224 -27.25 -18.49 12.93
C LYS A 224 -27.36 -18.37 14.45
N VAL A 225 -26.34 -17.79 15.06
CA VAL A 225 -26.27 -17.54 16.50
C VAL A 225 -26.83 -16.16 16.77
N LYS A 226 -27.79 -16.05 17.69
CA LYS A 226 -28.46 -14.77 18.01
C LYS A 226 -27.86 -14.10 19.23
N ASP A 227 -27.60 -14.87 20.28
CA ASP A 227 -27.14 -14.42 21.58
C ASP A 227 -26.06 -15.38 22.15
N ALA A 228 -25.50 -15.06 23.31
CA ALA A 228 -24.47 -15.90 23.94
C ALA A 228 -25.01 -17.27 24.37
N ALA A 229 -26.28 -17.35 24.78
CA ALA A 229 -26.89 -18.63 25.15
C ALA A 229 -27.02 -19.57 23.95
N ASP A 230 -27.41 -19.07 22.78
CA ASP A 230 -27.51 -19.82 21.53
C ASP A 230 -26.13 -20.32 21.08
N TRP A 231 -25.09 -19.50 21.21
CA TRP A 231 -23.71 -19.89 20.87
C TRP A 231 -23.20 -21.06 21.73
N ILE A 232 -23.43 -20.98 23.04
CA ILE A 232 -23.02 -22.01 24.00
C ILE A 232 -23.87 -23.28 23.81
N GLN A 233 -25.17 -23.14 23.54
CA GLN A 233 -26.03 -24.28 23.21
C GLN A 233 -25.59 -24.98 21.91
N ALA A 234 -25.02 -24.23 20.96
CA ALA A 234 -24.42 -24.77 19.74
C ALA A 234 -23.03 -25.41 19.96
N GLY A 235 -22.55 -25.48 21.21
CA GLY A 235 -21.30 -26.14 21.59
C GLY A 235 -20.08 -25.21 21.65
N GLY A 236 -20.27 -23.90 21.75
CA GLY A 236 -19.18 -22.95 21.98
C GLY A 236 -18.51 -23.14 23.35
N THR A 237 -17.18 -23.03 23.39
CA THR A 237 -16.36 -23.30 24.57
C THR A 237 -15.66 -22.04 25.11
N ALA A 238 -15.11 -22.11 26.33
CA ALA A 238 -14.34 -21.00 26.90
C ALA A 238 -13.06 -20.69 26.09
N ASP A 239 -12.37 -21.72 25.59
CA ASP A 239 -11.12 -21.57 24.84
C ASP A 239 -11.35 -20.89 23.49
N GLU A 240 -12.38 -21.30 22.76
CA GLU A 240 -12.76 -20.64 21.50
C GLU A 240 -13.18 -19.19 21.72
N LEU A 241 -13.82 -18.88 22.85
CA LEU A 241 -14.16 -17.51 23.22
C LEU A 241 -12.88 -16.67 23.44
N GLN A 242 -11.83 -17.23 24.03
CA GLN A 242 -10.52 -16.57 24.16
C GLN A 242 -9.84 -16.32 22.81
N ASP A 243 -9.93 -17.26 21.87
CA ASP A 243 -9.35 -17.09 20.53
C ASP A 243 -10.09 -16.06 19.69
N ILE A 244 -11.42 -15.95 19.82
CA ILE A 244 -12.20 -14.86 19.23
C ILE A 244 -11.73 -13.51 19.76
N LEU A 245 -11.40 -13.43 21.06
CA LEU A 245 -10.96 -12.19 21.70
C LEU A 245 -9.56 -11.74 21.26
N ARG A 246 -8.63 -12.67 21.02
CA ARG A 246 -7.27 -12.37 20.52
C ARG A 246 -7.27 -11.68 19.15
N ASN A 247 -8.25 -11.99 18.31
CA ASN A 247 -8.35 -11.48 16.94
C ASN A 247 -9.24 -10.24 16.82
N ALA A 248 -9.92 -9.84 17.90
CA ALA A 248 -10.77 -8.66 17.92
C ALA A 248 -10.02 -7.45 18.53
N PRO A 249 -10.20 -6.23 17.99
CA PRO A 249 -9.48 -5.05 18.48
C PRO A 249 -9.92 -4.71 19.92
N ALA A 250 -8.98 -4.74 20.87
CA ALA A 250 -9.21 -4.35 22.25
C ALA A 250 -9.10 -2.82 22.42
N PHE A 251 -10.05 -2.18 23.10
CA PHE A 251 -9.94 -0.78 23.51
C PHE A 251 -9.36 -0.71 24.92
N ILE A 252 -8.14 -0.20 25.03
CA ILE A 252 -7.46 0.04 26.31
C ILE A 252 -7.59 1.54 26.62
N PRO A 253 -8.38 1.94 27.62
CA PRO A 253 -8.37 3.31 28.12
C PRO A 253 -6.99 3.65 28.70
N ALA A 254 -6.46 4.80 28.28
CA ALA A 254 -5.24 5.36 28.85
C ALA A 254 -5.46 5.59 30.35
N SER A 255 -4.49 5.18 31.17
CA SER A 255 -4.53 5.28 32.63
C SER A 255 -4.71 6.73 33.09
N ASP A 256 -5.62 6.92 34.04
CA ASP A 256 -5.94 8.18 34.70
C ASP A 256 -4.71 8.78 35.41
N ASP A 257 -4.10 9.78 34.80
CA ASP A 257 -3.77 11.01 35.50
C ASP A 257 -4.46 12.18 34.78
N ALA A 258 -5.20 12.97 35.57
CA ALA A 258 -5.95 14.18 35.22
C ALA A 258 -7.39 14.04 34.66
N LYS A 259 -8.34 14.24 35.57
CA LYS A 259 -9.75 14.63 35.34
C LYS A 259 -9.92 15.73 34.29
N ALA A 260 -10.82 15.51 33.31
CA ALA A 260 -11.76 16.52 32.81
C ALA A 260 -12.88 15.85 31.98
N THR A 261 -14.14 16.02 32.37
CA THR A 261 -15.34 15.62 31.60
C THR A 261 -15.92 16.78 30.79
N LYS A 262 -16.51 16.40 29.64
CA LYS A 262 -17.39 17.12 28.69
C LYS A 262 -16.71 17.84 27.51
N THR A 263 -16.35 17.08 26.46
CA THR A 263 -16.29 17.54 25.05
C THR A 263 -16.00 16.39 24.05
N ASP A 264 -16.71 15.25 24.10
CA ASP A 264 -16.40 14.11 23.21
C ASP A 264 -16.77 14.31 21.72
N GLN A 265 -17.38 15.46 21.36
CA GLN A 265 -17.49 15.91 19.96
C GLN A 265 -16.42 16.95 19.56
N ASP A 266 -15.69 17.55 20.51
CA ASP A 266 -14.61 18.51 20.23
C ASP A 266 -13.20 17.89 20.37
N ASN A 267 -13.06 16.73 21.00
CA ASN A 267 -11.74 16.11 21.26
C ASN A 267 -11.06 15.50 20.01
N TYR A 268 -11.82 15.25 18.95
CA TYR A 268 -11.27 14.94 17.62
C TYR A 268 -10.80 16.19 16.87
N LYS A 269 -11.01 17.39 17.42
CA LYS A 269 -10.57 18.67 16.86
C LYS A 269 -9.48 19.34 17.69
N ILE A 270 -8.93 18.70 18.71
CA ILE A 270 -7.90 19.32 19.57
C ILE A 270 -6.63 18.47 19.58
N ILE A 271 -5.48 19.14 19.45
CA ILE A 271 -4.13 18.57 19.62
C ILE A 271 -3.49 19.29 20.80
N VAL A 272 -3.04 18.53 21.79
CA VAL A 272 -2.31 19.09 22.94
C VAL A 272 -0.82 18.82 22.75
N LEU A 273 -0.03 19.89 22.68
CA LEU A 273 1.42 19.83 22.54
C LEU A 273 2.10 19.45 23.87
N PRO A 274 3.34 18.94 23.81
CA PRO A 274 4.14 18.64 24.98
C PRO A 274 4.29 19.87 25.88
N GLY A 275 4.26 19.66 27.20
CA GLY A 275 4.30 20.72 28.20
C GLY A 275 4.25 20.17 29.63
N ALA A 276 3.94 21.04 30.60
CA ALA A 276 4.08 20.77 32.05
C ALA A 276 3.43 19.47 32.57
N SER A 277 2.41 18.94 31.89
CA SER A 277 1.70 17.71 32.26
C SER A 277 1.51 16.73 31.10
N VAL A 278 2.09 17.00 29.93
CA VAL A 278 1.93 16.18 28.71
C VAL A 278 3.30 15.89 28.11
N SER A 279 3.65 14.61 28.02
CA SER A 279 4.94 14.18 27.49
C SER A 279 5.01 14.32 25.96
N ILE A 280 6.24 14.36 25.42
CA ILE A 280 6.48 14.28 23.97
C ILE A 280 5.83 13.03 23.39
N THR A 281 6.02 11.89 24.04
CA THR A 281 5.46 10.59 23.63
C THR A 281 3.93 10.65 23.54
N SER A 282 3.24 11.14 24.56
CA SER A 282 1.77 11.19 24.58
C SER A 282 1.20 12.11 23.49
N SER A 283 1.82 13.27 23.27
CA SER A 283 1.42 14.16 22.17
C SER A 283 1.70 13.53 20.81
N ALA A 284 2.86 12.90 20.63
CA ALA A 284 3.23 12.23 19.40
C ALA A 284 2.30 11.06 19.07
N GLU A 285 1.97 10.20 20.04
CA GLU A 285 1.00 9.12 19.85
C GLU A 285 -0.36 9.66 19.38
N ASN A 286 -0.85 10.73 20.00
CA ASN A 286 -2.11 11.35 19.61
C ASN A 286 -2.08 11.84 18.15
N ILE A 287 -0.99 12.49 17.74
CA ILE A 287 -0.82 13.05 16.40
C ILE A 287 -0.63 11.94 15.37
N PHE A 288 0.32 11.03 15.58
CA PHE A 288 0.68 10.03 14.57
C PHE A 288 -0.34 8.90 14.46
N ARG A 289 -1.07 8.52 15.52
CA ARG A 289 -2.23 7.61 15.38
C ARG A 289 -3.34 8.20 14.51
N ARG A 290 -3.49 9.53 14.48
CA ARG A 290 -4.47 10.22 13.64
C ARG A 290 -4.00 10.38 12.19
N ILE A 291 -2.72 10.66 11.98
CA ILE A 291 -2.16 10.84 10.63
C ILE A 291 -1.92 9.50 9.92
N ALA A 292 -1.37 8.49 10.61
CA ALA A 292 -0.89 7.27 9.96
C ALA A 292 -1.89 6.62 8.98
N PRO A 293 -3.21 6.53 9.29
CA PRO A 293 -4.19 5.95 8.38
C PRO A 293 -4.42 6.72 7.07
N SER A 294 -4.01 8.01 6.99
CA SER A 294 -4.15 8.79 5.75
C SER A 294 -3.14 8.41 4.68
N HIS A 295 -2.05 7.71 5.06
CA HIS A 295 -0.91 7.42 4.19
C HIS A 295 -0.35 8.69 3.50
N GLU A 296 -0.39 9.83 4.19
CA GLU A 296 0.24 11.08 3.73
C GLU A 296 1.68 11.23 4.25
N LEU A 297 1.97 10.62 5.41
CA LEU A 297 3.28 10.60 6.04
C LEU A 297 3.78 9.16 6.21
N PHE A 298 5.09 8.99 6.09
CA PHE A 298 5.76 7.69 6.13
C PHE A 298 7.07 7.78 6.91
N ILE A 299 7.64 6.63 7.26
CA ILE A 299 8.99 6.52 7.81
C ILE A 299 9.93 5.92 6.78
N ARG A 300 11.09 6.55 6.59
CA ARG A 300 12.18 6.05 5.76
C ARG A 300 13.52 6.48 6.32
N GLY A 301 14.42 5.52 6.56
CA GLY A 301 15.78 5.80 7.04
C GLY A 301 15.85 6.61 8.34
N GLY A 302 14.87 6.43 9.23
CA GLY A 302 14.75 7.18 10.49
C GLY A 302 14.17 8.59 10.36
N ALA A 303 13.77 9.01 9.16
CA ALA A 303 13.12 10.30 8.92
C ALA A 303 11.64 10.13 8.59
N VAL A 304 10.82 11.08 9.06
CA VAL A 304 9.44 11.25 8.62
C VAL A 304 9.44 11.87 7.23
N MET A 305 8.82 11.19 6.28
CA MET A 305 8.68 11.59 4.89
C MET A 305 7.25 12.04 4.62
N GLU A 306 7.06 13.08 3.81
CA GLU A 306 5.77 13.48 3.27
C GLU A 306 5.70 13.21 1.77
N LEU A 307 4.50 12.88 1.29
CA LEU A 307 4.24 12.77 -0.15
C LEU A 307 4.00 14.17 -0.75
N LYS A 308 4.76 14.51 -1.79
CA LYS A 308 4.59 15.76 -2.56
C LYS A 308 4.42 15.50 -4.03
N LYS A 309 3.74 16.42 -4.71
CA LYS A 309 3.68 16.52 -6.17
C LYS A 309 4.79 17.45 -6.63
N ASP A 310 5.48 17.07 -7.70
CA ASP A 310 6.31 17.99 -8.48
C ASP A 310 5.45 18.85 -9.42
N ASP A 311 6.09 19.79 -10.12
CA ASP A 311 5.43 20.73 -11.04
C ASP A 311 4.72 20.03 -12.21
N ASN A 312 5.11 18.79 -12.52
CA ASN A 312 4.52 17.96 -13.57
C ASN A 312 3.42 17.02 -13.02
N GLY A 313 3.06 17.15 -11.74
CA GLY A 313 2.06 16.32 -11.06
C GLY A 313 2.56 14.94 -10.62
N GLY A 314 3.83 14.61 -10.86
CA GLY A 314 4.48 13.38 -10.44
C GLY A 314 4.73 13.38 -8.93
N LEU A 315 4.52 12.24 -8.28
CA LEU A 315 4.69 12.14 -6.82
C LEU A 315 6.13 11.83 -6.43
N ARG A 316 6.57 12.33 -5.28
CA ARG A 316 7.88 12.06 -4.68
C ARG A 316 7.80 12.12 -3.15
N LEU A 317 8.78 11.53 -2.47
CA LEU A 317 8.94 11.63 -1.03
C LEU A 317 9.90 12.77 -0.69
N ASP A 318 9.51 13.66 0.21
CA ASP A 318 10.38 14.69 0.77
C ASP A 318 10.52 14.46 2.28
N VAL A 319 11.69 14.75 2.84
CA VAL A 319 11.86 14.79 4.30
C VAL A 319 10.97 15.90 4.86
N LEU A 320 10.07 15.55 5.79
CA LEU A 320 9.19 16.51 6.43
C LEU A 320 9.97 17.30 7.47
N LEU A 321 10.23 18.58 7.16
CA LEU A 321 10.93 19.49 8.06
C LEU A 321 10.01 19.93 9.21
N ALA A 322 10.60 20.21 10.38
CA ALA A 322 9.87 20.67 11.56
C ALA A 322 9.02 21.91 11.27
N GLN A 323 9.52 22.86 10.48
CA GLN A 323 8.77 24.07 10.10
C GLN A 323 7.51 23.73 9.29
N ALA A 324 7.60 22.76 8.37
CA ALA A 324 6.48 22.32 7.55
C ALA A 324 5.48 21.50 8.36
N PHE A 325 5.96 20.63 9.26
CA PHE A 325 5.11 19.77 10.11
C PHE A 325 4.11 20.56 10.95
N ARG A 326 4.49 21.75 11.42
CA ARG A 326 3.61 22.68 12.16
C ARG A 326 2.28 22.91 11.43
N SER A 327 2.33 23.13 10.11
CA SER A 327 1.14 23.31 9.27
C SER A 327 0.38 22.01 8.98
N ARG A 328 1.05 20.85 9.06
CA ARG A 328 0.42 19.55 8.82
C ARG A 328 -0.49 19.17 9.97
N ILE A 329 -0.02 19.39 11.20
CA ILE A 329 -0.81 19.06 12.40
C ILE A 329 -2.01 20.00 12.57
N GLU A 330 -1.97 21.24 12.08
CA GLU A 330 -3.13 22.15 12.07
C GLU A 330 -4.35 21.55 11.35
N LYS A 331 -4.14 20.67 10.36
CA LYS A 331 -5.23 19.98 9.64
C LYS A 331 -5.97 18.96 10.50
N LEU A 332 -5.37 18.48 11.59
CA LEU A 332 -5.97 17.49 12.48
C LEU A 332 -6.83 18.11 13.58
N GLY A 333 -6.70 19.42 13.80
CA GLY A 333 -7.42 20.12 14.85
C GLY A 333 -6.72 21.39 15.36
N ALA A 334 -7.45 22.14 16.17
CA ALA A 334 -6.95 23.28 16.92
C ALA A 334 -5.87 22.84 17.92
N ILE A 335 -4.77 23.60 17.97
CA ILE A 335 -3.58 23.24 18.74
C ILE A 335 -3.57 24.00 20.06
N PHE A 336 -3.28 23.29 21.14
CA PHE A 336 -3.26 23.83 22.50
C PHE A 336 -2.03 23.37 23.28
N ILE A 337 -1.67 24.11 24.33
CA ILE A 337 -0.61 23.75 25.27
C ILE A 337 -1.02 24.12 26.70
N TRP A 338 -0.66 23.28 27.67
CA TRP A 338 -0.85 23.59 29.09
C TRP A 338 0.19 24.61 29.55
N ARG A 339 -0.28 25.72 30.14
CA ARG A 339 0.59 26.74 30.77
C ARG A 339 0.14 27.01 32.20
N VAL A 340 1.09 27.28 33.10
CA VAL A 340 0.79 27.73 34.46
C VAL A 340 0.24 29.15 34.41
N GLY A 341 -0.97 29.34 34.93
CA GLY A 341 -1.63 30.64 35.04
C GLY A 341 -1.07 31.49 36.20
N LYS A 342 -1.45 32.77 36.26
CA LYS A 342 -1.00 33.73 37.29
C LYS A 342 -1.31 33.30 38.74
N ALA A 343 -2.25 32.39 38.93
CA ALA A 343 -2.68 31.88 40.23
C ALA A 343 -2.23 30.42 40.49
N GLY A 344 -1.22 29.92 39.76
CA GLY A 344 -0.54 28.65 40.05
C GLY A 344 -1.20 27.39 39.46
N TYR A 345 -2.41 27.47 38.90
CA TYR A 345 -3.08 26.36 38.23
C TYR A 345 -2.75 26.29 36.73
N THR A 346 -2.69 25.07 36.16
CA THR A 346 -2.47 24.86 34.73
C THR A 346 -3.75 25.14 33.93
N VAL A 347 -3.63 25.91 32.86
CA VAL A 347 -4.70 26.19 31.90
C VAL A 347 -4.31 25.81 30.49
N LEU A 348 -5.26 25.26 29.74
CA LEU A 348 -5.08 24.90 28.33
C LEU A 348 -5.27 26.16 27.49
N LYS A 349 -4.25 26.55 26.71
CA LYS A 349 -4.28 27.76 25.87
C LYS A 349 -4.10 27.40 24.39
N PRO A 350 -4.91 27.97 23.48
CA PRO A 350 -4.65 27.88 22.05
C PRO A 350 -3.25 28.37 21.74
N THR A 351 -2.57 27.70 20.83
CA THR A 351 -1.22 28.04 20.41
C THR A 351 -0.95 27.56 18.99
N THR A 352 0.19 27.93 18.45
CA THR A 352 0.76 27.27 17.26
C THR A 352 1.85 26.33 17.73
N CYS A 353 2.17 25.29 16.95
CA CYS A 353 3.29 24.41 17.30
C CYS A 353 4.61 25.19 17.21
N PRO A 354 5.41 25.28 18.28
CA PRO A 354 6.79 25.77 18.21
C PRO A 354 7.68 24.84 17.38
N ALA A 355 8.81 25.34 16.86
CA ALA A 355 9.69 24.59 15.97
C ALA A 355 10.47 23.49 16.71
N ASP A 356 10.95 23.77 17.92
CA ASP A 356 11.60 22.83 18.83
C ASP A 356 10.67 21.69 19.25
N ILE A 357 9.40 22.00 19.54
CA ILE A 357 8.38 20.98 19.79
C ILE A 357 8.12 20.13 18.54
N ALA A 358 8.01 20.75 17.36
CA ALA A 358 7.80 20.02 16.12
C ALA A 358 8.98 19.07 15.82
N GLU A 359 10.21 19.51 16.06
CA GLU A 359 11.42 18.69 15.94
C GLU A 359 11.40 17.50 16.91
N ALA A 360 11.08 17.75 18.18
CA ALA A 360 10.96 16.70 19.19
C ALA A 360 9.86 15.67 18.86
N LEU A 361 8.72 16.11 18.32
CA LEU A 361 7.64 15.22 17.88
C LEU A 361 8.07 14.37 16.68
N LEU A 362 8.71 14.96 15.67
CA LEU A 362 9.18 14.22 14.49
C LEU A 362 10.30 13.23 14.82
N ALA A 363 11.09 13.48 15.87
CA ALA A 363 12.17 12.61 16.33
C ALA A 363 11.71 11.55 17.36
N SER A 364 10.44 11.53 17.73
CA SER A 364 9.92 10.66 18.78
C SER A 364 9.72 9.20 18.32
N GLU A 365 9.82 8.24 19.24
CA GLU A 365 9.54 6.82 18.98
C GLU A 365 8.14 6.60 18.38
N PRO A 366 7.05 7.25 18.85
CA PRO A 366 5.75 7.10 18.22
C PRO A 366 5.72 7.53 16.74
N ALA A 367 6.53 8.49 16.32
CA ALA A 367 6.63 8.83 14.90
C ALA A 367 7.21 7.65 14.11
N ALA A 368 8.25 7.02 14.62
CA ALA A 368 8.92 5.88 13.99
C ALA A 368 8.06 4.60 13.97
N ASP A 369 7.29 4.37 15.03
CA ASP A 369 6.55 3.12 15.24
C ASP A 369 5.14 3.14 14.64
N LEU A 370 4.47 4.30 14.65
CA LEU A 370 3.08 4.41 14.22
C LEU A 370 2.93 4.74 12.74
N LEU A 371 3.88 5.48 12.15
CA LEU A 371 3.82 5.81 10.74
C LEU A 371 4.24 4.61 9.88
N PRO A 372 3.57 4.38 8.74
CA PRO A 372 3.93 3.30 7.83
C PRO A 372 5.35 3.48 7.28
N LYS A 373 6.12 2.40 7.23
CA LYS A 373 7.43 2.41 6.56
C LYS A 373 7.24 2.42 5.05
N VAL A 374 8.05 3.18 4.32
CA VAL A 374 8.03 3.21 2.85
C VAL A 374 9.43 3.04 2.28
N ARG A 375 9.61 2.01 1.45
CA ARG A 375 10.83 1.77 0.68
C ARG A 375 10.90 2.70 -0.52
N GLY A 376 9.77 2.97 -1.18
CA GLY A 376 9.68 3.90 -2.29
C GLY A 376 8.30 3.90 -2.97
N LEU A 377 8.27 4.46 -4.17
CA LEU A 377 7.06 4.70 -4.95
C LEU A 377 7.00 3.81 -6.19
N ALA A 378 5.79 3.58 -6.69
CA ALA A 378 5.56 3.03 -8.03
C ALA A 378 4.37 3.75 -8.69
N ALA A 379 4.49 4.08 -9.97
CA ALA A 379 3.46 4.77 -10.75
C ALA A 379 2.42 3.82 -11.37
N CYS A 380 2.68 2.52 -11.37
CA CYS A 380 1.79 1.49 -11.91
C CYS A 380 1.67 0.29 -10.95
N PRO A 381 0.68 -0.59 -11.16
CA PRO A 381 0.60 -1.86 -10.44
C PRO A 381 1.87 -2.68 -10.53
N VAL A 382 2.16 -3.45 -9.49
CA VAL A 382 3.38 -4.24 -9.39
C VAL A 382 3.02 -5.70 -9.18
N LEU A 383 3.60 -6.60 -9.97
CA LEU A 383 3.56 -8.03 -9.70
C LEU A 383 4.59 -8.33 -8.62
N ALA A 384 4.15 -8.43 -7.38
CA ALA A 384 5.00 -8.70 -6.23
C ALA A 384 5.03 -10.19 -5.88
N GLU A 385 6.16 -10.62 -5.34
CA GLU A 385 6.27 -11.88 -4.64
C GLU A 385 5.79 -11.69 -3.19
N VAL A 386 4.71 -12.38 -2.82
CA VAL A 386 4.13 -12.37 -1.46
C VAL A 386 3.94 -13.82 -1.04
N ASP A 387 4.62 -14.25 0.04
CA ASP A 387 4.59 -15.64 0.53
C ASP A 387 4.85 -16.68 -0.57
N ASN A 388 5.85 -16.42 -1.43
CA ASN A 388 6.20 -17.21 -2.63
C ASN A 388 5.09 -17.29 -3.71
N HIS A 389 4.08 -16.42 -3.66
CA HIS A 389 3.04 -16.32 -4.68
C HIS A 389 3.14 -15.00 -5.46
N ALA A 390 2.77 -15.05 -6.75
CA ALA A 390 2.73 -13.88 -7.61
C ALA A 390 1.41 -13.12 -7.40
N GLN A 391 1.47 -11.93 -6.78
CA GLN A 391 0.32 -11.09 -6.50
C GLN A 391 0.43 -9.73 -7.19
N VAL A 392 -0.63 -9.30 -7.88
CA VAL A 392 -0.67 -7.94 -8.46
C VAL A 392 -1.15 -6.96 -7.40
N LEU A 393 -0.26 -6.05 -7.00
CA LEU A 393 -0.56 -4.95 -6.09
C LEU A 393 -1.10 -3.76 -6.89
N ALA A 394 -2.28 -3.27 -6.52
CA ALA A 394 -2.93 -2.12 -7.16
C ALA A 394 -2.63 -0.80 -6.42
N LYS A 395 -3.17 0.33 -6.89
CA LYS A 395 -3.05 1.64 -6.25
C LYS A 395 -3.35 1.58 -4.74
N GLY A 396 -2.47 2.16 -3.93
CA GLY A 396 -2.55 2.16 -2.46
C GLY A 396 -1.20 1.88 -1.82
N TYR A 397 -1.17 1.98 -0.48
CA TYR A 397 -0.03 1.55 0.31
C TYR A 397 -0.07 0.04 0.55
N HIS A 398 1.06 -0.64 0.36
CA HIS A 398 1.24 -2.06 0.63
C HIS A 398 2.48 -2.25 1.49
N SER A 399 2.37 -2.95 2.62
CA SER A 399 3.49 -3.17 3.56
C SER A 399 4.53 -4.17 3.07
N VAL A 400 4.22 -4.95 2.03
CA VAL A 400 5.09 -5.96 1.43
C VAL A 400 6.43 -5.37 0.97
N ASN A 401 7.50 -6.18 1.03
CA ASN A 401 8.84 -5.83 0.57
C ASN A 401 9.41 -4.51 1.15
N GLY A 402 9.07 -4.18 2.40
CA GLY A 402 9.55 -2.98 3.09
C GLY A 402 8.67 -1.74 2.89
N GLY A 403 7.48 -1.90 2.31
CA GLY A 403 6.51 -0.83 2.10
C GLY A 403 6.63 -0.20 0.71
N LEU A 404 5.58 -0.28 -0.09
CA LEU A 404 5.50 0.31 -1.42
C LEU A 404 4.20 1.13 -1.53
N LEU A 405 4.33 2.38 -1.96
CA LEU A 405 3.17 3.21 -2.28
C LEU A 405 2.96 3.23 -3.79
N ILE A 406 1.90 2.56 -4.24
CA ILE A 406 1.47 2.55 -5.64
C ILE A 406 0.53 3.72 -5.87
N THR A 407 0.92 4.64 -6.74
CA THR A 407 0.30 5.96 -6.86
C THR A 407 -0.76 6.03 -7.96
N ALA A 408 -0.64 5.22 -9.01
CA ALA A 408 -1.53 5.22 -10.15
C ALA A 408 -1.57 3.87 -10.88
N GLY A 409 -2.25 3.86 -12.03
CA GLY A 409 -2.38 2.72 -12.94
C GLY A 409 -3.54 1.77 -12.62
N LYS A 410 -4.04 1.11 -13.67
CA LYS A 410 -5.09 0.10 -13.61
C LYS A 410 -4.45 -1.29 -13.65
N LYS A 411 -5.11 -2.29 -13.06
CA LYS A 411 -4.66 -3.69 -13.11
C LYS A 411 -4.41 -4.08 -14.58
N PRO A 412 -3.19 -4.55 -14.93
CA PRO A 412 -2.88 -5.02 -16.28
C PRO A 412 -3.74 -6.22 -16.69
N PRO A 413 -4.05 -6.37 -17.98
CA PRO A 413 -4.70 -7.57 -18.48
C PRO A 413 -3.78 -8.80 -18.30
N GLU A 414 -4.39 -9.98 -18.15
CA GLU A 414 -3.65 -11.23 -18.24
C GLU A 414 -3.51 -11.60 -19.72
N LEU A 415 -2.25 -11.73 -20.19
CA LEU A 415 -1.94 -12.04 -21.58
C LEU A 415 -1.49 -13.48 -21.72
N LYS A 416 -1.77 -14.07 -22.88
CA LYS A 416 -1.11 -15.31 -23.31
C LYS A 416 0.36 -15.06 -23.54
N ILE A 417 1.20 -16.08 -23.34
CA ILE A 417 2.65 -15.90 -23.40
C ILE A 417 3.12 -15.53 -24.82
N GLU A 418 2.47 -16.03 -25.87
CA GLU A 418 2.80 -15.74 -27.26
C GLU A 418 2.52 -14.27 -27.61
N GLU A 419 1.43 -13.71 -27.09
CA GLU A 419 1.09 -12.28 -27.24
C GLU A 419 2.08 -11.41 -26.46
N ALA A 420 2.43 -11.83 -25.24
CA ALA A 420 3.40 -11.13 -24.40
C ALA A 420 4.79 -11.07 -25.05
N ILE A 421 5.28 -12.17 -25.63
CA ILE A 421 6.57 -12.22 -26.32
C ILE A 421 6.59 -11.23 -27.49
N LYS A 422 5.55 -11.24 -28.35
CA LYS A 422 5.45 -10.30 -29.48
C LYS A 422 5.44 -8.85 -29.03
N ALA A 423 4.69 -8.53 -27.99
CA ALA A 423 4.62 -7.18 -27.43
C ALA A 423 6.00 -6.71 -26.93
N LEU A 424 6.77 -7.57 -26.23
CA LEU A 424 8.10 -7.20 -25.77
C LEU A 424 9.12 -7.09 -26.91
N GLN A 425 9.07 -7.98 -27.90
CA GLN A 425 9.95 -7.94 -29.07
C GLN A 425 9.70 -6.69 -29.94
N LEU A 426 8.46 -6.19 -30.00
CA LEU A 426 8.13 -4.93 -30.67
C LEU A 426 8.95 -3.74 -30.12
N LEU A 427 9.17 -3.70 -28.79
CA LEU A 427 9.89 -2.60 -28.12
C LEU A 427 11.34 -2.45 -28.57
N VAL A 428 11.91 -3.48 -29.20
CA VAL A 428 13.31 -3.52 -29.62
C VAL A 428 13.46 -3.73 -31.13
N ALA A 429 12.37 -3.84 -31.89
CA ALA A 429 12.38 -4.26 -33.29
C ALA A 429 13.10 -3.28 -34.22
N ASP A 430 12.93 -1.97 -33.99
CA ASP A 430 13.48 -0.92 -34.84
C ASP A 430 14.94 -0.57 -34.58
N PHE A 431 15.47 -1.01 -33.44
CA PHE A 431 16.81 -0.69 -33.00
C PHE A 431 17.83 -1.59 -33.70
N ASP A 432 18.93 -0.98 -34.15
CA ASP A 432 20.10 -1.73 -34.63
C ASP A 432 21.07 -1.92 -33.46
N PHE A 433 21.08 -3.12 -32.87
CA PHE A 433 22.00 -3.47 -31.80
C PHE A 433 23.32 -3.99 -32.37
N SER A 434 24.44 -3.66 -31.70
CA SER A 434 25.76 -4.10 -32.17
C SER A 434 25.94 -5.63 -32.14
N THR A 435 25.20 -6.34 -31.28
CA THR A 435 25.19 -7.81 -31.21
C THR A 435 23.78 -8.33 -30.88
N PRO A 436 23.46 -9.60 -31.19
CA PRO A 436 22.23 -10.24 -30.72
C PRO A 436 22.08 -10.24 -29.18
N SER A 437 23.19 -10.30 -28.45
CA SER A 437 23.18 -10.23 -26.98
C SER A 437 22.96 -8.81 -26.46
N ASP A 438 23.33 -7.76 -27.20
CA ASP A 438 22.93 -6.38 -26.90
C ASP A 438 21.40 -6.22 -26.98
N ARG A 439 20.74 -6.85 -27.98
CA ARG A 439 19.27 -6.93 -28.08
C ARG A 439 18.67 -7.69 -26.89
N SER A 440 19.29 -8.79 -26.47
CA SER A 440 18.86 -9.57 -25.30
C SER A 440 18.96 -8.77 -24.01
N ARG A 441 20.05 -8.00 -23.81
CA ARG A 441 20.21 -7.07 -22.68
C ARG A 441 19.19 -5.92 -22.76
N ALA A 442 18.84 -5.44 -23.94
CA ALA A 442 17.76 -4.47 -24.12
C ALA A 442 16.40 -5.05 -23.68
N LEU A 443 16.03 -6.26 -24.06
CA LEU A 443 14.81 -6.92 -23.58
C LEU A 443 14.83 -7.12 -22.06
N ALA A 444 15.97 -7.55 -21.51
CA ALA A 444 16.15 -7.70 -20.07
C ALA A 444 15.92 -6.39 -19.30
N SER A 445 16.27 -5.25 -19.87
CA SER A 445 16.05 -3.93 -19.25
C SER A 445 14.57 -3.57 -19.07
N PHE A 446 13.67 -4.11 -19.90
CA PHE A 446 12.23 -3.92 -19.75
C PHE A 446 11.63 -4.80 -18.65
N ILE A 447 12.23 -5.96 -18.36
CA ILE A 447 11.73 -6.94 -17.38
C ILE A 447 12.33 -6.71 -15.99
N THR A 448 13.58 -6.25 -15.94
CA THR A 448 14.34 -6.03 -14.69
C THR A 448 13.58 -5.17 -13.66
N PRO A 449 12.92 -4.06 -14.03
CA PRO A 449 12.20 -3.24 -13.05
C PRO A 449 11.05 -3.98 -12.36
N ALA A 450 10.25 -4.76 -13.08
CA ALA A 450 9.17 -5.55 -12.47
C ALA A 450 9.71 -6.60 -11.50
N LEU A 451 10.79 -7.30 -11.87
CA LEU A 451 11.46 -8.25 -10.99
C LEU A 451 12.02 -7.58 -9.73
N ARG A 452 12.64 -6.41 -9.89
CA ARG A 452 13.27 -5.67 -8.78
C ARG A 452 12.25 -5.03 -7.84
N ILE A 453 11.30 -4.27 -8.39
CA ILE A 453 10.27 -3.56 -7.61
C ILE A 453 9.34 -4.58 -6.93
N GLY A 454 9.00 -5.67 -7.64
CA GLY A 454 8.19 -6.77 -7.14
C GLY A 454 8.84 -7.67 -6.09
N GLY A 455 10.15 -7.52 -5.84
CA GLY A 455 10.86 -8.29 -4.80
C GLY A 455 11.30 -9.69 -5.23
N TRP A 456 11.30 -9.99 -6.53
CA TRP A 456 11.74 -11.26 -7.09
C TRP A 456 13.27 -11.41 -7.10
N LEU A 457 13.99 -10.30 -7.24
CA LEU A 457 15.45 -10.24 -7.12
C LEU A 457 15.82 -9.72 -5.73
N ARG A 458 16.66 -10.44 -5.01
CA ARG A 458 17.07 -10.09 -3.63
C ARG A 458 18.39 -9.29 -3.59
N GLY A 459 19.29 -9.57 -4.53
CA GLY A 459 20.56 -8.91 -4.73
C GLY A 459 20.48 -7.66 -5.60
N HIS A 460 21.64 -7.03 -5.80
CA HIS A 460 21.77 -5.86 -6.67
C HIS A 460 21.55 -6.21 -8.15
N ILE A 461 21.19 -5.19 -8.92
CA ILE A 461 21.03 -5.27 -10.36
C ILE A 461 22.05 -4.35 -11.04
N PRO A 462 22.43 -4.65 -12.29
CA PRO A 462 23.37 -3.81 -13.01
C PRO A 462 22.80 -2.43 -13.33
N ILE A 463 23.72 -1.48 -13.48
CA ILE A 463 23.45 -0.19 -14.10
C ILE A 463 23.15 -0.43 -15.58
N ASP A 464 22.02 0.06 -16.06
CA ASP A 464 21.72 0.06 -17.49
C ASP A 464 22.55 1.16 -18.17
N ILE A 465 23.51 0.80 -19.02
CA ILE A 465 24.31 1.76 -19.78
C ILE A 465 23.95 1.62 -21.27
N ALA A 466 23.26 2.62 -21.81
CA ALA A 466 22.98 2.73 -23.23
C ALA A 466 24.11 3.51 -23.92
N GLU A 467 24.87 2.83 -24.77
CA GLU A 467 25.94 3.44 -25.55
C GLU A 467 25.59 3.45 -27.03
N ALA A 468 25.98 4.52 -27.72
CA ALA A 468 25.85 4.63 -29.16
C ALA A 468 27.17 5.02 -29.85
N ASP A 469 27.29 4.61 -31.10
CA ASP A 469 28.31 5.06 -32.06
C ASP A 469 28.16 6.55 -32.40
N GLN A 470 26.92 7.04 -32.50
CA GLN A 470 26.59 8.40 -32.90
C GLN A 470 25.42 8.99 -32.10
N SER A 471 25.24 10.30 -32.23
CA SER A 471 24.03 10.96 -31.76
C SER A 471 22.83 10.52 -32.60
N GLN A 472 21.66 10.43 -31.93
CA GLN A 472 20.37 10.01 -32.51
C GLN A 472 20.25 8.52 -32.88
N SER A 473 21.10 7.63 -32.34
CA SER A 473 20.93 6.17 -32.51
C SER A 473 19.81 5.55 -31.65
N GLY A 474 19.07 6.33 -30.87
CA GLY A 474 17.96 5.82 -30.04
C GLY A 474 18.30 5.45 -28.59
N LYS A 475 19.52 5.69 -28.09
CA LYS A 475 19.94 5.35 -26.70
C LYS A 475 18.98 5.86 -25.60
N THR A 476 18.68 7.16 -25.61
CA THR A 476 17.75 7.78 -24.67
C THR A 476 16.30 7.39 -24.99
N TYR A 477 15.98 7.12 -26.26
CA TYR A 477 14.65 6.70 -26.69
C TYR A 477 14.27 5.33 -26.09
N ARG A 478 15.17 4.34 -26.13
CA ARG A 478 14.94 3.03 -25.48
C ARG A 478 14.65 3.18 -23.99
N GLN A 479 15.44 3.97 -23.26
CA GLN A 479 15.19 4.20 -21.83
C GLN A 479 13.84 4.89 -21.59
N LYS A 480 13.43 5.83 -22.47
CA LYS A 480 12.08 6.41 -22.42
C LYS A 480 10.98 5.36 -22.61
N LEU A 481 11.18 4.35 -23.46
CA LEU A 481 10.23 3.23 -23.58
C LEU A 481 10.12 2.44 -22.28
N VAL A 482 11.22 2.21 -21.56
CA VAL A 482 11.19 1.56 -20.24
C VAL A 482 10.34 2.39 -19.27
N PHE A 483 10.59 3.69 -19.16
CA PHE A 483 9.82 4.57 -18.28
C PHE A 483 8.34 4.60 -18.65
N ALA A 484 8.02 4.68 -19.95
CA ALA A 484 6.66 4.68 -20.46
C ALA A 484 5.91 3.37 -20.13
N LEU A 485 6.55 2.21 -20.25
CA LEU A 485 5.97 0.91 -19.89
C LEU A 485 5.51 0.89 -18.44
N TYR A 486 6.32 1.43 -17.53
CA TYR A 486 6.02 1.51 -16.10
C TYR A 486 5.20 2.75 -15.71
N GLY A 487 4.84 3.61 -16.65
CA GLY A 487 4.15 4.88 -16.39
C GLY A 487 4.94 5.82 -15.47
N GLU A 488 6.27 5.69 -15.44
CA GLU A 488 7.17 6.39 -14.54
C GLU A 488 7.83 7.60 -15.23
N GLU A 489 8.18 8.61 -14.45
CA GLU A 489 9.09 9.68 -14.86
C GLU A 489 10.37 9.59 -14.03
N PRO A 490 11.54 9.37 -14.66
CA PRO A 490 12.79 9.16 -13.93
C PRO A 490 13.23 10.43 -13.21
N TYR A 491 13.97 10.26 -12.11
CA TYR A 491 14.75 11.35 -11.55
C TYR A 491 15.95 11.63 -12.47
N ARG A 492 15.87 12.70 -13.26
CA ARG A 492 16.90 13.05 -14.26
C ARG A 492 18.02 13.86 -13.63
N ILE A 493 19.24 13.41 -13.85
CA ILE A 493 20.48 14.06 -13.41
C ILE A 493 21.26 14.47 -14.66
N ALA A 494 21.56 15.75 -14.77
CA ALA A 494 22.47 16.28 -15.78
C ALA A 494 23.85 16.51 -15.14
N LEU A 495 24.90 15.99 -15.76
CA LEU A 495 26.27 16.28 -15.35
C LEU A 495 26.61 17.73 -15.71
N ARG A 496 27.26 18.44 -14.78
CA ARG A 496 27.69 19.84 -14.94
C ARG A 496 29.21 19.91 -14.78
N ASP A 497 29.87 20.67 -15.66
CA ASP A 497 31.28 21.01 -15.49
C ASP A 497 31.40 22.18 -14.50
N GLY A 498 31.63 21.86 -13.23
CA GLY A 498 31.74 22.85 -12.15
C GLY A 498 30.39 23.41 -11.64
N GLY A 499 30.40 23.91 -10.39
CA GLY A 499 29.23 24.40 -9.66
C GLY A 499 29.03 23.73 -8.29
N VAL A 500 28.06 24.21 -7.51
CA VAL A 500 27.64 23.59 -6.24
C VAL A 500 26.61 22.50 -6.55
N GLY A 501 26.78 21.29 -6.03
CA GLY A 501 25.93 20.13 -6.34
C GLY A 501 26.60 19.10 -7.25
N GLY A 502 27.36 18.16 -6.68
CA GLY A 502 28.03 17.09 -7.44
C GLY A 502 27.09 15.98 -7.90
N LEU A 503 27.60 15.04 -8.73
CA LEU A 503 26.87 13.84 -9.15
C LEU A 503 26.34 13.05 -7.94
N ASP A 504 27.21 12.78 -6.97
CA ASP A 504 26.86 12.00 -5.77
C ASP A 504 25.77 12.66 -4.92
N GLU A 505 25.79 14.00 -4.83
CA GLU A 505 24.75 14.76 -4.13
C GLU A 505 23.41 14.67 -4.87
N SER A 506 23.43 14.74 -6.21
CA SER A 506 22.23 14.58 -7.03
C SER A 506 21.64 13.18 -6.91
N ILE A 507 22.49 12.15 -6.81
CA ILE A 507 22.05 10.77 -6.58
C ILE A 507 21.47 10.62 -5.18
N ALA A 508 22.11 11.19 -4.15
CA ALA A 508 21.56 11.19 -2.79
C ALA A 508 20.15 11.82 -2.72
N GLN A 509 19.93 12.94 -3.42
CA GLN A 509 18.59 13.54 -3.55
C GLN A 509 17.59 12.61 -4.26
N ALA A 510 18.03 11.92 -5.32
CA ALA A 510 17.18 10.95 -6.01
C ALA A 510 16.77 9.77 -5.09
N LEU A 511 17.71 9.28 -4.27
CA LEU A 511 17.45 8.24 -3.28
C LEU A 511 16.41 8.70 -2.25
N ILE A 512 16.50 9.94 -1.77
CA ILE A 512 15.51 10.52 -0.85
C ILE A 512 14.13 10.60 -1.51
N ALA A 513 14.07 11.08 -2.76
CA ALA A 513 12.83 11.25 -3.53
C ALA A 513 12.03 9.95 -3.71
N GLY A 514 12.70 8.80 -3.69
CA GLY A 514 12.05 7.48 -3.62
C GLY A 514 11.38 7.02 -4.92
N ARG A 515 11.64 7.70 -6.04
CA ARG A 515 11.26 7.22 -7.36
C ARG A 515 12.18 6.08 -7.77
N PRO A 516 11.68 5.01 -8.39
CA PRO A 516 12.48 3.82 -8.67
C PRO A 516 13.54 4.07 -9.74
N PHE A 517 13.29 4.95 -10.71
CA PHE A 517 14.21 5.21 -11.81
C PHE A 517 15.06 6.47 -11.58
N ILE A 518 16.38 6.32 -11.73
CA ILE A 518 17.36 7.41 -11.73
C ILE A 518 18.05 7.39 -13.09
N GLN A 519 18.01 8.50 -13.82
CA GLN A 519 18.64 8.61 -15.14
C GLN A 519 19.76 9.65 -15.12
N VAL A 520 20.99 9.24 -15.46
CA VAL A 520 22.10 10.15 -15.76
C VAL A 520 22.23 10.24 -17.28
N ASP A 521 21.71 11.33 -17.84
CA ASP A 521 21.65 11.47 -19.31
C ASP A 521 22.89 12.18 -19.84
N ASN A 522 23.34 11.76 -21.03
CA ASN A 522 24.44 12.36 -21.78
C ASN A 522 25.76 12.42 -20.99
N VAL A 523 26.17 11.27 -20.42
CA VAL A 523 27.49 11.11 -19.78
C VAL A 523 28.58 11.31 -20.82
N ARG A 524 29.45 12.31 -20.59
CA ARG A 524 30.61 12.63 -21.42
C ARG A 524 31.89 12.45 -20.63
N GLY A 525 32.93 11.95 -21.27
CA GLY A 525 34.22 11.72 -20.64
C GLY A 525 34.20 10.55 -19.64
N ARG A 526 35.06 10.66 -18.63
CA ARG A 526 35.25 9.63 -17.61
C ARG A 526 34.26 9.80 -16.45
N LEU A 527 33.45 8.77 -16.24
CA LEU A 527 32.54 8.65 -15.10
C LEU A 527 33.23 7.89 -13.97
N GLU A 528 33.50 8.62 -12.88
CA GLU A 528 34.07 8.08 -11.65
C GLU A 528 33.20 8.54 -10.48
N SER A 529 32.60 7.58 -9.75
CA SER A 529 31.79 7.86 -8.56
C SER A 529 31.87 6.67 -7.62
N GLN A 530 32.61 6.87 -6.53
CA GLN A 530 32.69 5.89 -5.44
C GLN A 530 31.32 5.68 -4.78
N PHE A 531 30.44 6.69 -4.81
CA PHE A 531 29.08 6.57 -4.27
C PHE A 531 28.22 5.64 -5.12
N ILE A 532 28.29 5.71 -6.46
CA ILE A 532 27.60 4.77 -7.36
C ILE A 532 28.12 3.34 -7.15
N GLU A 533 29.45 3.18 -7.10
CA GLU A 533 30.10 1.88 -6.89
C GLU A 533 29.67 1.27 -5.55
N MET A 534 29.63 2.08 -4.48
CA MET A 534 29.15 1.68 -3.17
C MET A 534 27.67 1.32 -3.20
N MET A 535 26.79 2.16 -3.75
CA MET A 535 25.34 1.91 -3.68
C MET A 535 24.88 0.67 -4.46
N THR A 536 25.65 0.27 -5.47
CA THR A 536 25.39 -0.93 -6.29
C THR A 536 26.02 -2.20 -5.71
N THR A 537 26.78 -2.11 -4.61
CA THR A 537 27.38 -3.28 -3.94
C THR A 537 27.09 -3.39 -2.45
N ALA A 538 26.85 -2.27 -1.76
CA ALA A 538 26.54 -2.24 -0.34
C ALA A 538 25.34 -3.15 -0.05
N GLY A 539 25.51 -4.16 0.79
CA GLY A 539 24.52 -5.20 1.08
C GLY A 539 23.29 -4.73 1.88
N GLY A 540 22.77 -3.53 1.63
CA GLY A 540 21.67 -2.95 2.40
C GLY A 540 21.46 -1.46 2.13
N THR A 541 21.61 -0.64 3.16
CA THR A 541 21.34 0.79 3.11
C THR A 541 22.59 1.61 2.82
N VAL A 542 22.40 2.74 2.15
CA VAL A 542 23.42 3.78 1.96
C VAL A 542 22.97 5.08 2.63
N GLY A 543 23.94 5.84 3.16
CA GLY A 543 23.69 7.17 3.68
C GLY A 543 23.43 8.16 2.55
N ALA A 544 22.22 8.70 2.49
CA ALA A 544 21.87 9.80 1.58
C ALA A 544 21.87 11.11 2.38
N ARG A 545 22.77 12.02 2.02
CA ARG A 545 22.90 13.32 2.70
C ARG A 545 21.72 14.23 2.37
N VAL A 546 21.15 14.83 3.41
CA VAL A 546 20.10 15.85 3.30
C VAL A 546 20.71 17.22 3.65
N PRO A 547 20.48 18.28 2.86
CA PRO A 547 20.88 19.63 3.24
C PRO A 547 20.31 20.00 4.62
N HIS A 548 21.17 20.54 5.50
CA HIS A 548 20.80 21.02 6.84
C HIS A 548 20.27 19.95 7.83
N ARG A 549 20.50 18.65 7.56
CA ARG A 549 20.20 17.54 8.48
C ARG A 549 21.27 16.43 8.39
N GLY A 550 21.26 15.49 9.33
CA GLY A 550 22.01 14.23 9.21
C GLY A 550 21.54 13.36 8.04
N GLU A 551 22.32 12.33 7.73
CA GLU A 551 22.04 11.39 6.63
C GLU A 551 20.80 10.54 6.89
N VAL A 552 20.09 10.22 5.81
CA VAL A 552 18.97 9.27 5.81
C VAL A 552 19.48 7.95 5.23
N GLN A 553 19.32 6.87 5.98
CA GLN A 553 19.70 5.53 5.51
C GLN A 553 18.66 4.98 4.53
N VAL A 554 19.04 4.80 3.27
CA VAL A 554 18.14 4.38 2.19
C VAL A 554 18.59 3.04 1.63
N ASP A 555 17.67 2.08 1.52
CA ASP A 555 17.93 0.83 0.79
C ASP A 555 18.12 1.15 -0.70
N SER A 556 19.38 1.12 -1.15
CA SER A 556 19.75 1.47 -2.53
C SER A 556 19.27 0.44 -3.53
N ARG A 557 18.98 -0.79 -3.07
CA ARG A 557 18.54 -1.85 -3.96
C ARG A 557 17.18 -1.52 -4.57
N HIS A 558 16.36 -0.63 -4.03
CA HIS A 558 15.08 -0.30 -4.66
C HIS A 558 15.22 0.40 -6.02
N PHE A 559 16.38 0.98 -6.31
CA PHE A 559 16.57 1.89 -7.44
C PHE A 559 17.15 1.20 -8.67
N ILE A 560 16.79 1.74 -9.83
CA ILE A 560 17.25 1.33 -11.15
C ILE A 560 17.98 2.52 -11.74
N LEU A 561 19.30 2.39 -11.85
CA LEU A 561 20.17 3.42 -12.41
C LEU A 561 20.33 3.18 -13.91
N MET A 562 20.05 4.23 -14.69
CA MET A 562 20.15 4.22 -16.13
C MET A 562 21.06 5.35 -16.60
N MET A 563 21.96 5.07 -17.53
CA MET A 563 22.91 6.04 -18.07
C MET A 563 22.89 6.00 -19.58
N THR A 564 23.09 7.16 -20.22
CA THR A 564 23.29 7.23 -21.67
C THR A 564 24.62 7.88 -22.00
N SER A 565 25.30 7.39 -23.04
CA SER A 565 26.53 8.00 -23.52
C SER A 565 26.78 7.75 -25.02
N ASN A 566 27.64 8.58 -25.61
CA ASN A 566 28.20 8.40 -26.96
C ASN A 566 29.63 7.81 -26.94
N GLY A 567 30.06 7.25 -25.80
CA GLY A 567 31.40 6.73 -25.60
C GLY A 567 31.87 7.03 -24.18
N VAL A 568 31.25 6.36 -23.21
CA VAL A 568 31.56 6.56 -21.78
C VAL A 568 32.89 5.89 -21.47
N GLU A 569 33.75 6.60 -20.74
CA GLU A 569 34.86 5.98 -20.03
C GLU A 569 34.44 5.78 -18.58
N THR A 570 34.68 4.62 -18.00
CA THR A 570 34.29 4.25 -16.64
C THR A 570 35.46 3.66 -15.89
N THR A 571 35.35 3.52 -14.57
CA THR A 571 36.26 2.64 -13.82
C THR A 571 35.97 1.19 -14.19
N ARG A 572 36.96 0.30 -14.01
CA ARG A 572 36.73 -1.15 -14.18
C ARG A 572 35.63 -1.66 -13.25
N ASP A 573 35.58 -1.11 -12.06
CA ASP A 573 34.61 -1.45 -11.03
C ASP A 573 33.17 -1.12 -11.47
N LEU A 574 32.96 0.08 -12.03
CA LEU A 574 31.67 0.49 -12.58
C LEU A 574 31.29 -0.31 -13.83
N ALA A 575 32.25 -0.60 -14.72
CA ALA A 575 32.03 -1.44 -15.91
C ALA A 575 31.56 -2.85 -15.52
N ASN A 576 32.18 -3.46 -14.52
CA ASN A 576 31.79 -4.78 -14.00
C ASN A 576 30.35 -4.80 -13.42
N ARG A 577 29.83 -3.64 -13.00
CA ARG A 577 28.48 -3.44 -12.45
C ARG A 577 27.46 -2.97 -13.47
N ALA A 578 27.83 -2.88 -14.75
CA ALA A 578 26.98 -2.32 -15.79
C ALA A 578 26.52 -3.39 -16.79
N SER A 579 25.24 -3.35 -17.16
CA SER A 579 24.69 -4.01 -18.33
C SER A 579 24.80 -3.03 -19.50
N ILE A 580 25.83 -3.21 -20.31
CA ILE A 580 26.15 -2.32 -21.42
C ILE A 580 25.37 -2.78 -22.65
N ILE A 581 24.60 -1.87 -23.23
CA ILE A 581 23.75 -2.08 -24.40
C ILE A 581 24.21 -1.11 -25.48
N ARG A 582 24.78 -1.67 -26.55
CA ARG A 582 25.31 -0.89 -27.66
C ARG A 582 24.33 -0.83 -28.81
N ILE A 583 24.06 0.39 -29.28
CA ILE A 583 23.11 0.67 -30.37
C ILE A 583 23.83 1.45 -31.47
N ARG A 584 23.67 1.02 -32.71
CA ARG A 584 24.23 1.65 -33.90
C ARG A 584 23.20 2.59 -34.53
N LYS A 585 23.68 3.67 -35.14
CA LYS A 585 22.83 4.55 -35.94
C LYS A 585 22.52 3.88 -37.26
N ARG A 586 21.25 3.89 -37.67
CA ARG A 586 20.82 3.53 -39.02
C ARG A 586 20.58 4.82 -39.83
N PRO A 587 21.49 5.21 -40.75
CA PRO A 587 21.31 6.43 -41.52
C PRO A 587 20.02 6.39 -42.35
N GLY A 588 19.16 7.41 -42.21
CA GLY A 588 17.91 7.53 -42.95
C GLY A 588 16.78 6.58 -42.53
N TYR A 589 16.99 5.70 -41.53
CA TYR A 589 15.94 4.84 -41.04
C TYR A 589 14.94 5.61 -40.17
N VAL A 590 13.66 5.38 -40.43
CA VAL A 590 12.54 5.91 -39.64
C VAL A 590 11.89 4.74 -38.93
N PHE A 591 11.66 4.90 -37.62
CA PHE A 591 11.00 3.89 -36.81
C PHE A 591 9.55 3.71 -37.27
N HIS A 592 8.95 2.55 -36.97
CA HIS A 592 7.55 2.32 -37.32
C HIS A 592 6.63 3.37 -36.69
N GLU A 593 5.67 3.83 -37.47
CA GLU A 593 4.57 4.68 -37.00
C GLU A 593 3.37 3.82 -36.60
N PHE A 594 2.65 4.30 -35.59
CA PHE A 594 1.44 3.68 -35.05
C PHE A 594 0.29 4.68 -35.13
N PRO A 595 -0.98 4.23 -35.03
CA PRO A 595 -2.13 5.12 -35.02
C PRO A 595 -2.05 6.23 -33.96
N GLU A 596 -1.40 5.97 -32.83
CA GLU A 596 -1.22 6.91 -31.73
C GLU A 596 -0.03 7.87 -31.89
N GLY A 597 0.85 7.66 -32.88
CA GLY A 597 2.07 8.43 -33.09
C GLY A 597 3.29 7.53 -33.26
N ASP A 598 4.41 7.94 -32.66
CA ASP A 598 5.63 7.12 -32.66
C ASP A 598 5.51 5.92 -31.69
N LEU A 599 6.53 5.06 -31.66
CA LEU A 599 6.55 3.91 -30.75
C LEU A 599 6.40 4.30 -29.27
N LEU A 600 6.95 5.44 -28.85
CA LEU A 600 6.84 5.92 -27.47
C LEU A 600 5.41 6.33 -27.13
N ASP A 601 4.73 7.02 -28.03
CA ASP A 601 3.32 7.39 -27.88
C ASP A 601 2.43 6.15 -27.91
N HIS A 602 2.71 5.17 -28.77
CA HIS A 602 2.03 3.89 -28.78
C HIS A 602 2.19 3.13 -27.45
N VAL A 603 3.40 3.07 -26.89
CA VAL A 603 3.67 2.44 -25.59
C VAL A 603 2.96 3.20 -24.46
N ARG A 604 2.93 4.54 -24.48
CA ARG A 604 2.21 5.32 -23.46
C ARG A 604 0.71 5.07 -23.51
N ALA A 605 0.12 5.06 -24.71
CA ALA A 605 -1.30 4.80 -24.90
C ALA A 605 -1.70 3.38 -24.45
N ASN A 606 -0.79 2.42 -24.65
CA ASN A 606 -1.04 1.00 -24.41
C ASN A 606 -0.23 0.43 -23.23
N HIS A 607 0.23 1.28 -22.30
CA HIS A 607 1.22 0.91 -21.29
C HIS A 607 0.76 -0.27 -20.40
N SER A 608 -0.55 -0.35 -20.09
CA SER A 608 -1.15 -1.45 -19.33
C SER A 608 -0.97 -2.80 -20.02
N HIS A 609 -1.05 -2.84 -21.36
CA HIS A 609 -0.83 -4.06 -22.15
C HIS A 609 0.64 -4.50 -22.07
N PHE A 610 1.59 -3.60 -22.30
CA PHE A 610 3.02 -3.91 -22.20
C PHE A 610 3.44 -4.32 -20.78
N LEU A 611 2.87 -3.71 -19.75
CA LEU A 611 3.07 -4.14 -18.36
C LEU A 611 2.50 -5.54 -18.11
N GLY A 612 1.33 -5.86 -18.69
CA GLY A 612 0.76 -7.21 -18.69
C GLY A 612 1.66 -8.24 -19.37
N ALA A 613 2.35 -7.86 -20.44
CA ALA A 613 3.32 -8.71 -21.13
C ALA A 613 4.52 -9.05 -20.23
N VAL A 614 5.08 -8.07 -19.53
CA VAL A 614 6.14 -8.30 -18.54
C VAL A 614 5.66 -9.25 -17.43
N PHE A 615 4.44 -9.08 -16.94
CA PHE A 615 3.88 -9.94 -15.89
C PHE A 615 3.66 -11.37 -16.36
N ALA A 616 3.22 -11.57 -17.61
CA ALA A 616 3.05 -12.90 -18.19
C ALA A 616 4.39 -13.66 -18.23
N VAL A 617 5.47 -12.99 -18.67
CA VAL A 617 6.83 -13.58 -18.68
C VAL A 617 7.29 -13.98 -17.28
N ILE A 618 7.12 -13.10 -16.29
CA ILE A 618 7.50 -13.39 -14.90
C ILE A 618 6.67 -14.56 -14.34
N ARG A 619 5.37 -14.63 -14.63
CA ARG A 619 4.51 -15.75 -14.19
C ARG A 619 4.91 -17.08 -14.80
N VAL A 620 5.29 -17.10 -16.08
CA VAL A 620 5.79 -18.32 -16.74
C VAL A 620 7.10 -18.79 -16.10
N TRP A 621 8.06 -17.87 -15.89
CA TRP A 621 9.30 -18.18 -15.19
C TRP A 621 9.07 -18.68 -13.75
N HIS A 622 8.15 -18.02 -13.02
CA HIS A 622 7.76 -18.45 -11.68
C HIS A 622 7.11 -19.84 -11.68
N GLY A 623 6.17 -20.09 -12.61
CA GLY A 623 5.50 -21.38 -12.77
C GLY A 623 6.44 -22.52 -13.18
N ALA A 624 7.56 -22.20 -13.84
CA ALA A 624 8.63 -23.15 -14.12
C ALA A 624 9.54 -23.44 -12.91
N GLY A 625 9.25 -22.89 -11.73
CA GLY A 625 10.04 -23.10 -10.51
C GLY A 625 11.22 -22.15 -10.34
N LYS A 626 11.17 -20.96 -10.96
CA LYS A 626 12.24 -19.93 -10.93
C LYS A 626 13.63 -20.47 -11.35
N PRO A 627 13.74 -21.14 -12.50
CA PRO A 627 15.01 -21.69 -12.96
C PRO A 627 16.05 -20.58 -13.18
N LEU A 628 17.31 -20.96 -12.99
CA LEU A 628 18.50 -20.13 -13.13
C LEU A 628 19.43 -20.75 -14.17
N THR A 629 20.18 -19.92 -14.91
CA THR A 629 21.33 -20.44 -15.67
C THR A 629 22.53 -20.67 -14.73
N THR A 630 23.58 -21.31 -15.25
CA THR A 630 24.87 -21.47 -14.55
C THR A 630 25.87 -20.36 -14.91
N ASP A 631 25.43 -19.27 -15.56
CA ASP A 631 26.33 -18.21 -15.99
C ASP A 631 26.87 -17.45 -14.78
N THR A 632 28.18 -17.22 -14.74
CA THR A 632 28.88 -16.51 -13.66
C THR A 632 29.75 -15.37 -14.17
N ARG A 633 29.62 -14.98 -15.45
CA ARG A 633 30.45 -13.95 -16.09
C ARG A 633 30.18 -12.53 -15.57
N HIS A 634 29.05 -12.32 -14.90
CA HIS A 634 28.66 -11.03 -14.34
C HIS A 634 28.63 -11.08 -12.80
N ASP A 635 29.07 -9.99 -12.14
CA ASP A 635 29.13 -9.89 -10.67
C ASP A 635 27.75 -10.02 -10.02
N PHE A 636 26.74 -9.38 -10.61
CA PHE A 636 25.33 -9.56 -10.26
C PHE A 636 24.75 -10.88 -10.80
N ARG A 637 25.21 -12.00 -10.24
CA ARG A 637 24.88 -13.37 -10.67
C ARG A 637 23.40 -13.69 -10.65
N GLU A 638 22.68 -13.32 -9.58
CA GLU A 638 21.23 -13.59 -9.51
C GLU A 638 20.51 -12.95 -10.70
N TRP A 639 20.80 -11.67 -10.98
CA TRP A 639 20.21 -10.97 -12.13
C TRP A 639 20.59 -11.63 -13.46
N SER A 640 21.88 -11.90 -13.70
CA SER A 640 22.32 -12.45 -14.99
C SER A 640 21.81 -13.86 -15.23
N GLN A 641 21.65 -14.66 -14.18
CA GLN A 641 21.12 -16.03 -14.26
C GLN A 641 19.61 -16.07 -14.47
N VAL A 642 18.85 -15.23 -13.76
CA VAL A 642 17.39 -15.12 -13.94
C VAL A 642 17.07 -14.58 -15.32
N LEU A 643 17.63 -13.43 -15.70
CA LEU A 643 17.35 -12.80 -16.98
C LEU A 643 17.92 -13.64 -18.13
N GLY A 644 19.11 -14.25 -17.94
CA GLY A 644 19.71 -15.14 -18.93
C GLY A 644 18.82 -16.35 -19.23
N TRP A 645 18.12 -16.89 -18.23
CA TRP A 645 17.17 -17.96 -18.45
C TRP A 645 15.92 -17.46 -19.16
N ILE A 646 15.36 -16.33 -18.72
CA ILE A 646 14.14 -15.74 -19.29
C ILE A 646 14.33 -15.39 -20.77
N VAL A 647 15.39 -14.66 -21.12
CA VAL A 647 15.59 -14.22 -22.51
C VAL A 647 15.80 -15.41 -23.44
N LYS A 648 16.54 -16.43 -23.01
CA LYS A 648 16.81 -17.61 -23.83
C LYS A 648 15.60 -18.53 -23.98
N ASN A 649 14.93 -18.86 -22.87
CA ASN A 649 13.93 -19.94 -22.83
C ASN A 649 12.48 -19.46 -22.99
N ILE A 650 12.19 -18.19 -22.68
CA ILE A 650 10.86 -17.62 -22.90
C ILE A 650 10.85 -16.75 -24.15
N LEU A 651 11.81 -15.83 -24.30
CA LEU A 651 11.80 -14.88 -25.41
C LEU A 651 12.46 -15.43 -26.69
N GLY A 652 13.20 -16.54 -26.61
CA GLY A 652 13.88 -17.15 -27.76
C GLY A 652 15.09 -16.35 -28.25
N GLU A 653 15.75 -15.61 -27.36
CA GLU A 653 16.82 -14.67 -27.69
C GLU A 653 18.22 -15.26 -27.47
N ALA A 654 19.24 -14.54 -27.97
CA ALA A 654 20.63 -14.89 -27.77
C ALA A 654 21.02 -14.90 -26.26
N PRO A 655 22.10 -15.61 -25.88
CA PRO A 655 22.55 -15.60 -24.50
C PRO A 655 22.91 -14.19 -24.01
N LEU A 656 22.43 -13.85 -22.81
CA LEU A 656 22.47 -12.48 -22.27
C LEU A 656 23.88 -11.90 -22.11
N MET A 657 24.87 -12.73 -21.75
CA MET A 657 26.24 -12.28 -21.41
C MET A 657 27.26 -12.41 -22.56
N ASP A 658 26.88 -12.96 -23.70
CA ASP A 658 27.84 -13.09 -24.80
C ASP A 658 28.24 -11.68 -25.30
N GLY A 659 29.54 -11.51 -25.56
CA GLY A 659 30.14 -10.23 -25.97
C GLY A 659 30.23 -9.14 -24.88
N HIS A 660 29.74 -9.38 -23.67
CA HIS A 660 29.63 -8.32 -22.65
C HIS A 660 30.95 -7.99 -21.95
N GLU A 661 31.80 -8.99 -21.66
CA GLU A 661 33.13 -8.77 -21.09
C GLU A 661 33.99 -7.87 -21.99
N GLN A 662 33.90 -8.03 -23.32
CA GLN A 662 34.58 -7.16 -24.28
C GLN A 662 34.04 -5.73 -24.21
N ALA A 663 32.72 -5.55 -24.03
CA ALA A 663 32.13 -4.23 -23.84
C ALA A 663 32.62 -3.58 -22.53
N GLN A 664 32.71 -4.34 -21.43
CA GLN A 664 33.24 -3.88 -20.15
C GLN A 664 34.71 -3.46 -20.24
N GLU A 665 35.54 -4.27 -20.91
CA GLU A 665 36.94 -3.94 -21.18
C GLU A 665 37.05 -2.65 -21.97
N ARG A 666 36.27 -2.49 -23.04
CA ARG A 666 36.32 -1.31 -23.90
C ARG A 666 35.99 -0.01 -23.17
N VAL A 667 34.98 0.00 -22.29
CA VAL A 667 34.58 1.21 -21.53
C VAL A 667 35.47 1.50 -20.33
N SER A 668 36.27 0.53 -19.87
CA SER A 668 37.15 0.69 -18.71
C SER A 668 38.64 0.85 -19.07
N ASN A 669 38.97 0.68 -20.34
CA ASN A 669 40.34 0.78 -20.85
C ASN A 669 40.55 2.11 -21.61
N PRO A 670 41.28 3.08 -21.02
CA PRO A 670 41.50 4.39 -21.64
C PRO A 670 42.17 4.32 -23.02
N ALA A 671 42.98 3.29 -23.28
CA ALA A 671 43.63 3.12 -24.57
C ALA A 671 42.63 2.72 -25.66
N LEU A 672 41.67 1.82 -25.35
CA LEU A 672 40.61 1.44 -26.28
C LEU A 672 39.61 2.57 -26.49
N THR A 673 39.25 3.31 -25.43
CA THR A 673 38.38 4.48 -25.53
C THR A 673 39.02 5.58 -26.39
N TRP A 674 40.30 5.87 -26.19
CA TRP A 674 41.05 6.80 -27.03
C TRP A 674 41.16 6.31 -28.48
N LEU A 675 41.49 5.03 -28.68
CA LEU A 675 41.64 4.45 -30.02
C LEU A 675 40.34 4.50 -30.82
N ARG A 676 39.19 4.32 -30.15
CA ARG A 676 37.87 4.54 -30.74
C ARG A 676 37.68 5.97 -31.24
N ARG A 677 38.01 6.96 -30.42
CA ARG A 677 37.91 8.39 -30.80
C ARG A 677 38.83 8.71 -31.97
N ALA A 678 40.04 8.14 -31.97
CA ALA A 678 40.96 8.26 -33.09
C ALA A 678 40.39 7.63 -34.38
N ALA A 679 39.78 6.43 -34.31
CA ALA A 679 39.15 5.79 -35.46
C ALA A 679 37.99 6.63 -36.04
N LEU A 680 37.17 7.24 -35.18
CA LEU A 680 36.10 8.17 -35.60
C LEU A 680 36.68 9.41 -36.30
N ALA A 681 37.78 9.98 -35.80
CA ALA A 681 38.45 11.11 -36.46
C ALA A 681 39.08 10.71 -37.80
N VAL A 682 39.68 9.52 -37.90
CA VAL A 682 40.22 8.98 -39.15
C VAL A 682 39.11 8.85 -40.21
N GLU A 683 37.94 8.34 -39.83
CA GLU A 683 36.79 8.28 -40.74
C GLU A 683 36.26 9.67 -41.10
N ALA A 684 36.15 10.59 -40.13
CA ALA A 684 35.67 11.95 -40.37
C ALA A 684 36.55 12.69 -41.38
N ASP A 685 37.85 12.44 -41.37
CA ASP A 685 38.83 12.98 -42.32
C ASP A 685 38.95 12.16 -43.62
N GLN A 686 38.14 11.11 -43.79
CA GLN A 686 38.13 10.20 -44.96
C GLN A 686 39.45 9.47 -45.19
N ARG A 687 40.16 9.13 -44.11
CA ARG A 687 41.47 8.48 -44.15
C ARG A 687 41.43 6.99 -43.79
N LEU A 688 40.26 6.36 -43.93
CA LEU A 688 40.16 4.91 -43.81
C LEU A 688 41.02 4.23 -44.88
N ASP A 689 41.50 3.03 -44.57
CA ASP A 689 42.37 2.20 -45.42
C ASP A 689 43.77 2.80 -45.72
N GLU A 690 44.10 3.97 -45.17
CA GLU A 690 45.45 4.56 -45.22
C GLU A 690 46.38 4.00 -44.14
N GLU A 691 47.68 3.95 -44.43
CA GLU A 691 48.72 3.74 -43.42
C GLU A 691 49.03 5.03 -42.65
N ILE A 692 48.49 5.14 -41.44
CA ILE A 692 48.60 6.32 -40.59
C ILE A 692 49.63 6.10 -39.49
N MET A 693 50.61 7.00 -39.38
CA MET A 693 51.65 6.95 -38.35
C MET A 693 51.20 7.63 -37.05
N ALA A 694 51.95 7.39 -35.96
CA ALA A 694 51.69 8.02 -34.67
C ALA A 694 51.68 9.56 -34.73
N SER A 695 52.52 10.19 -35.58
CA SER A 695 52.53 11.64 -35.78
C SER A 695 51.20 12.15 -36.37
N SER A 696 50.73 11.52 -37.45
CA SER A 696 49.47 11.88 -38.09
C SER A 696 48.25 11.58 -37.22
N ILE A 697 48.30 10.53 -36.39
CA ILE A 697 47.27 10.30 -35.36
C ILE A 697 47.28 11.42 -34.33
N GLY A 698 48.45 11.92 -33.95
CA GLY A 698 48.59 13.07 -33.04
C GLY A 698 48.00 14.35 -33.63
N GLU A 699 48.28 14.64 -34.89
CA GLU A 699 47.68 15.76 -35.64
C GLU A 699 46.16 15.65 -35.73
N LEU A 700 45.64 14.45 -36.02
CA LEU A 700 44.20 14.17 -36.01
C LEU A 700 43.60 14.39 -34.62
N CYS A 701 44.30 13.98 -33.56
CA CYS A 701 43.84 14.21 -32.19
C CYS A 701 43.74 15.70 -31.87
N ASP A 702 44.73 16.51 -32.24
CA ASP A 702 44.68 17.95 -32.04
C ASP A 702 43.54 18.60 -32.83
N ALA A 703 43.38 18.24 -34.11
CA ALA A 703 42.36 18.79 -34.99
C ALA A 703 40.92 18.51 -34.51
N HIS A 704 40.70 17.33 -33.93
CA HIS A 704 39.40 16.89 -33.43
C HIS A 704 39.21 17.10 -31.92
N GLY A 705 40.15 17.76 -31.23
CA GLY A 705 40.08 18.00 -29.78
C GLY A 705 40.06 16.70 -28.96
N ILE A 706 40.77 15.67 -29.41
CA ILE A 706 40.88 14.37 -28.75
C ILE A 706 42.05 14.41 -27.77
N GLU A 707 41.74 14.44 -26.48
CA GLU A 707 42.76 14.29 -25.44
C GLU A 707 43.44 12.91 -25.53
N ILE A 708 44.77 12.93 -25.43
CA ILE A 708 45.61 11.72 -25.45
C ILE A 708 45.88 11.31 -23.99
N PRO A 709 45.34 10.16 -23.51
CA PRO A 709 45.40 9.80 -22.10
C PRO A 709 46.83 9.74 -21.55
N GLY A 710 47.12 10.52 -20.51
CA GLY A 710 48.42 10.57 -19.82
C GLY A 710 49.50 11.37 -20.55
N LEU A 711 49.14 12.21 -21.52
CA LEU A 711 49.99 13.27 -22.03
C LEU A 711 49.98 14.45 -21.03
N ARG A 712 51.17 14.93 -20.62
CA ARG A 712 51.29 16.03 -19.62
C ARG A 712 51.39 17.41 -20.26
N ASP A 713 52.02 17.48 -21.43
CA ASP A 713 52.24 18.70 -22.19
C ASP A 713 51.82 18.44 -23.64
N ALA A 714 50.79 19.14 -24.10
CA ALA A 714 50.26 19.01 -25.46
C ALA A 714 51.19 19.62 -26.51
N SER A 715 52.13 20.48 -26.12
CA SER A 715 53.08 21.14 -27.02
C SER A 715 54.31 20.29 -27.36
N ASP A 716 54.54 19.18 -26.64
CA ASP A 716 55.65 18.24 -26.90
C ASP A 716 55.25 17.19 -27.95
N GLU A 717 55.52 17.47 -29.23
CA GLU A 717 55.23 16.56 -30.35
C GLU A 717 55.94 15.19 -30.21
N ILE A 718 57.18 15.17 -29.71
CA ILE A 718 57.96 13.93 -29.56
C ILE A 718 57.37 13.10 -28.42
N GLY A 719 57.06 13.74 -27.28
CA GLY A 719 56.37 13.12 -26.15
C GLY A 719 55.00 12.59 -26.53
N ARG A 720 54.24 13.34 -27.34
CA ARG A 720 52.94 12.93 -27.88
C ARG A 720 53.05 11.66 -28.72
N ASN A 721 53.96 11.61 -29.68
CA ASN A 721 54.12 10.44 -30.56
C ASN A 721 54.55 9.20 -29.79
N LYS A 722 55.46 9.35 -28.82
CA LYS A 722 55.82 8.26 -27.89
C LYS A 722 54.61 7.80 -27.08
N ARG A 723 53.78 8.72 -26.60
CA ARG A 723 52.59 8.40 -25.82
C ARG A 723 51.55 7.64 -26.64
N ILE A 724 51.31 8.06 -27.88
CA ILE A 724 50.47 7.34 -28.85
C ILE A 724 50.98 5.90 -29.04
N GLY A 725 52.30 5.72 -29.22
CA GLY A 725 52.90 4.39 -29.32
C GLY A 725 52.66 3.51 -28.07
N VAL A 726 52.69 4.11 -26.87
CA VAL A 726 52.35 3.40 -25.61
C VAL A 726 50.87 3.02 -25.57
N LEU A 727 49.96 3.92 -25.97
CA LEU A 727 48.52 3.63 -26.01
C LEU A 727 48.20 2.54 -27.04
N MET A 728 48.78 2.60 -28.23
CA MET A 728 48.64 1.55 -29.25
C MET A 728 49.19 0.21 -28.76
N LYS A 729 50.34 0.19 -28.08
CA LYS A 729 50.86 -1.03 -27.46
C LYS A 729 49.87 -1.60 -26.44
N LYS A 730 49.25 -0.76 -25.61
CA LYS A 730 48.26 -1.17 -24.62
C LYS A 730 46.94 -1.66 -25.24
N ALA A 731 46.46 -0.99 -26.29
CA ALA A 731 45.22 -1.34 -26.97
C ALA A 731 45.32 -2.67 -27.71
N PHE A 732 46.45 -2.93 -28.38
CA PHE A 732 46.67 -4.15 -29.15
C PHE A 732 47.21 -5.30 -28.31
N GLY A 733 47.93 -5.05 -27.20
CA GLY A 733 48.67 -6.11 -26.52
C GLY A 733 49.56 -6.88 -27.50
N ASP A 734 49.34 -8.20 -27.57
CA ASP A 734 50.08 -9.15 -28.42
C ASP A 734 49.40 -9.45 -29.77
N VAL A 735 48.19 -8.94 -30.03
CA VAL A 735 47.50 -9.15 -31.32
C VAL A 735 47.96 -8.16 -32.40
N ASP A 736 47.81 -8.57 -33.66
CA ASP A 736 48.18 -7.79 -34.85
C ASP A 736 47.08 -6.81 -35.30
N HIS A 737 45.85 -7.02 -34.82
CA HIS A 737 44.70 -6.15 -35.06
C HIS A 737 43.80 -6.04 -33.83
N VAL A 738 43.09 -4.91 -33.72
CA VAL A 738 42.05 -4.68 -32.71
C VAL A 738 40.76 -4.32 -33.42
N GLU A 739 39.65 -4.91 -32.99
CA GLU A 739 38.31 -4.53 -33.43
C GLU A 739 37.65 -3.66 -32.37
N ILE A 740 37.18 -2.48 -32.77
CA ILE A 740 36.48 -1.52 -31.90
C ILE A 740 35.25 -1.01 -32.64
N ASP A 741 34.08 -1.31 -32.11
CA ASP A 741 32.78 -1.05 -32.75
C ASP A 741 32.76 -1.59 -34.19
N ARG A 742 32.77 -0.70 -35.20
CA ARG A 742 32.76 -1.06 -36.63
C ARG A 742 34.14 -0.98 -37.28
N TYR A 743 35.19 -0.70 -36.53
CA TYR A 743 36.52 -0.51 -37.06
C TYR A 743 37.40 -1.71 -36.77
N ARG A 744 38.15 -2.15 -37.76
CA ARG A 744 39.27 -3.06 -37.61
C ARG A 744 40.55 -2.29 -37.83
N ILE A 745 41.43 -2.29 -36.83
CA ILE A 745 42.65 -1.49 -36.81
C ILE A 745 43.82 -2.45 -36.84
N LYS A 746 44.58 -2.48 -37.93
CA LYS A 746 45.72 -3.39 -38.11
C LYS A 746 47.04 -2.66 -37.90
N ARG A 747 48.04 -3.33 -37.32
CA ARG A 747 49.43 -2.86 -37.34
C ARG A 747 49.98 -3.03 -38.75
N ALA A 748 50.66 -2.00 -39.23
CA ALA A 748 51.44 -2.01 -40.46
C ALA A 748 52.84 -1.46 -40.17
N GLU A 749 53.75 -1.65 -41.11
CA GLU A 749 55.08 -1.03 -41.07
C GLU A 749 55.30 -0.25 -42.36
N LYS A 750 55.76 0.99 -42.23
CA LYS A 750 55.99 1.91 -43.34
C LYS A 750 57.46 2.28 -43.39
N GLU A 751 58.07 2.19 -44.56
CA GLU A 751 59.46 2.59 -44.75
C GLU A 751 59.54 4.10 -44.99
N LEU A 752 60.32 4.81 -44.18
CA LEU A 752 60.52 6.27 -44.30
C LEU A 752 61.99 6.61 -44.50
N TYR A 753 62.26 7.47 -45.48
CA TYR A 753 63.58 8.05 -45.70
C TYR A 753 63.82 9.24 -44.77
N TYR A 754 64.80 9.15 -43.88
CA TYR A 754 65.19 10.24 -43.00
C TYR A 754 66.29 11.07 -43.65
N THR A 755 65.96 12.29 -44.09
CA THR A 755 66.90 13.20 -44.76
C THR A 755 68.10 13.58 -43.88
N ALA A 756 67.91 13.69 -42.57
CA ALA A 756 68.95 14.04 -41.61
C ALA A 756 70.01 12.94 -41.42
N SER A 757 69.64 11.67 -41.60
CA SER A 757 70.52 10.51 -41.43
C SER A 757 70.78 9.75 -42.74
N GLN A 758 70.21 10.21 -43.86
CA GLN A 758 70.29 9.61 -45.20
C GLN A 758 70.02 8.09 -45.23
N GLU A 759 69.09 7.62 -44.38
CA GLU A 759 68.78 6.20 -44.24
C GLU A 759 67.27 5.96 -44.23
N TYR A 760 66.86 4.79 -44.72
CA TYR A 760 65.49 4.30 -44.60
C TYR A 760 65.30 3.64 -43.23
N LYS A 761 64.20 3.96 -42.55
CA LYS A 761 63.78 3.31 -41.30
C LYS A 761 62.36 2.80 -41.42
N MET A 762 62.15 1.57 -40.96
CA MET A 762 60.82 1.05 -40.75
C MET A 762 60.20 1.72 -39.52
N VAL A 763 59.03 2.34 -39.72
CA VAL A 763 58.24 2.95 -38.66
C VAL A 763 56.89 2.27 -38.55
N LYS A 764 56.34 2.23 -37.33
CA LYS A 764 55.02 1.64 -37.08
C LYS A 764 53.93 2.54 -37.67
N ALA A 765 53.07 1.94 -38.46
CA ALA A 765 51.84 2.54 -38.99
C ALA A 765 50.62 1.72 -38.57
N TYR A 766 49.44 2.29 -38.74
CA TYR A 766 48.18 1.65 -38.41
C TYR A 766 47.18 1.90 -39.54
N VAL A 767 46.47 0.85 -39.93
CA VAL A 767 45.44 0.92 -40.97
C VAL A 767 44.09 0.73 -40.30
N PHE A 768 43.20 1.72 -40.46
CA PHE A 768 41.85 1.71 -39.93
C PHE A 768 40.90 1.33 -41.07
N THR A 769 40.26 0.18 -40.99
CA THR A 769 39.28 -0.28 -41.98
C THR A 769 37.91 -0.40 -41.33
N LEU A 770 36.84 -0.36 -42.11
CA LEU A 770 35.53 -0.83 -41.63
C LEU A 770 35.58 -2.37 -41.54
N ALA A 771 35.08 -2.94 -40.44
CA ALA A 771 34.88 -4.37 -40.33
C ALA A 771 33.72 -4.78 -41.26
N ASP A 772 33.86 -5.91 -41.96
CA ASP A 772 32.81 -6.42 -42.85
C ASP A 772 31.49 -6.52 -42.08
N ALA A 773 30.45 -5.90 -42.64
CA ALA A 773 29.14 -5.84 -42.03
C ALA A 773 28.45 -7.20 -42.15
N ASP A 774 28.78 -8.14 -41.27
CA ASP A 774 27.85 -9.20 -40.89
C ASP A 774 26.69 -8.52 -40.15
N SER A 775 25.79 -7.92 -40.92
CA SER A 775 24.48 -7.52 -40.42
C SER A 775 23.76 -8.83 -40.11
N PRO A 776 23.43 -9.14 -38.84
CA PRO A 776 22.54 -10.27 -38.57
C PRO A 776 21.26 -10.00 -39.37
N GLU A 777 20.77 -11.01 -40.10
CA GLU A 777 19.45 -10.93 -40.74
C GLU A 777 18.44 -10.48 -39.67
N HIS A 778 17.85 -9.30 -39.88
CA HIS A 778 16.81 -8.80 -38.99
C HIS A 778 15.61 -9.74 -39.14
N PRO A 779 15.07 -10.31 -38.05
CA PRO A 779 13.82 -11.06 -38.15
C PRO A 779 12.75 -10.12 -38.71
N GLU A 780 12.12 -10.54 -39.81
CA GLU A 780 10.98 -9.82 -40.39
C GLU A 780 9.92 -9.62 -39.29
N LEU A 781 9.46 -8.37 -39.15
CA LEU A 781 8.32 -8.07 -38.29
C LEU A 781 7.13 -8.92 -38.74
N PRO A 782 6.32 -9.46 -37.81
CA PRO A 782 5.08 -10.10 -38.20
C PRO A 782 4.26 -9.12 -39.04
N GLU A 783 3.94 -9.47 -40.30
CA GLU A 783 3.20 -8.62 -41.27
C GLU A 783 1.81 -8.13 -40.79
N GLN A 784 1.38 -8.57 -39.61
CA GLN A 784 0.21 -8.02 -38.94
C GLN A 784 0.69 -7.09 -37.84
N ALA A 785 0.72 -5.79 -38.14
CA ALA A 785 0.64 -4.76 -37.12
C ALA A 785 -0.42 -5.21 -36.11
N ILE A 786 -0.04 -5.33 -34.83
CA ILE A 786 -0.94 -5.77 -33.78
C ILE A 786 -2.08 -4.75 -33.73
N GLN A 787 -3.19 -5.04 -34.42
CA GLN A 787 -4.47 -4.40 -34.14
C GLN A 787 -4.87 -4.92 -32.77
N LEU A 788 -4.49 -4.18 -31.73
CA LEU A 788 -5.07 -4.35 -30.41
C LEU A 788 -6.59 -4.29 -30.60
N PRO A 789 -7.36 -5.23 -30.03
CA PRO A 789 -8.80 -5.28 -30.24
C PRO A 789 -9.41 -3.91 -29.92
N GLU A 790 -10.16 -3.37 -30.89
CA GLU A 790 -10.81 -2.06 -30.79
C GLU A 790 -11.60 -1.93 -29.48
N LYS A 791 -11.70 -0.69 -28.99
CA LYS A 791 -12.54 -0.28 -27.85
C LYS A 791 -13.98 -0.79 -28.03
N GLY A 792 -14.22 -2.00 -27.55
CA GLY A 792 -15.46 -2.72 -27.78
C GLY A 792 -15.69 -3.82 -26.75
N CYS A 793 -15.34 -3.58 -25.48
CA CYS A 793 -15.96 -4.34 -24.40
C CYS A 793 -17.45 -3.95 -24.34
N ARG A 794 -18.28 -4.66 -25.11
CA ARG A 794 -19.66 -4.87 -24.68
C ARG A 794 -19.56 -5.59 -23.35
N PHE A 795 -20.02 -4.91 -22.30
CA PHE A 795 -20.35 -5.54 -21.05
C PHE A 795 -21.32 -6.70 -21.38
N LEU A 796 -20.83 -7.93 -21.33
CA LEU A 796 -21.69 -9.03 -20.94
C LEU A 796 -21.96 -8.76 -19.47
N GLU A 797 -23.19 -8.33 -19.18
CA GLU A 797 -23.75 -8.30 -17.84
C GLU A 797 -23.59 -9.71 -17.24
N SER A 798 -22.51 -9.93 -16.50
CA SER A 798 -22.40 -11.07 -15.62
C SER A 798 -23.30 -10.77 -14.44
N THR A 799 -24.44 -11.44 -14.42
CA THR A 799 -25.32 -11.52 -13.27
C THR A 799 -24.53 -11.97 -12.04
N ASP A 800 -24.62 -11.14 -11.02
CA ASP A 800 -24.23 -11.37 -9.64
C ASP A 800 -24.74 -12.74 -9.12
N PRO A 801 -23.87 -13.69 -8.72
CA PRO A 801 -24.30 -14.93 -8.11
C PRO A 801 -24.27 -14.89 -6.57
N TYR A 802 -24.61 -13.77 -5.94
CA TYR A 802 -24.97 -13.73 -4.52
C TYR A 802 -26.28 -12.96 -4.28
N SER A 803 -27.37 -13.47 -4.87
CA SER A 803 -28.71 -13.28 -4.33
C SER A 803 -29.33 -14.66 -4.02
N GLY A 804 -29.70 -14.86 -2.75
CA GLY A 804 -30.07 -16.16 -2.21
C GLY A 804 -31.46 -16.65 -2.62
N GLY A 805 -31.66 -17.95 -2.56
CA GLY A 805 -32.98 -18.56 -2.65
C GLY A 805 -32.96 -20.08 -2.83
N SER A 806 -33.07 -20.79 -1.71
CA SER A 806 -33.72 -22.11 -1.52
C SER A 806 -33.45 -23.23 -2.55
N GLY A 807 -32.66 -24.21 -2.14
CA GLY A 807 -32.69 -25.57 -2.69
C GLY A 807 -32.45 -26.56 -1.57
N ASN A 808 -33.48 -27.30 -1.17
CA ASN A 808 -33.32 -28.59 -0.51
C ASN A 808 -32.54 -29.48 -1.48
N ASP A 809 -31.52 -30.19 -1.01
CA ASP A 809 -31.22 -31.51 -1.57
C ASP A 809 -30.59 -32.44 -0.52
N PRO A 810 -30.80 -33.76 -0.68
CA PRO A 810 -30.55 -34.75 0.35
C PRO A 810 -29.15 -35.37 0.27
N VAL A 811 -28.96 -36.23 1.27
CA VAL A 811 -27.82 -37.01 1.72
C VAL A 811 -27.30 -38.03 0.68
N GLU A 812 -26.09 -38.54 0.97
CA GLU A 812 -25.46 -39.81 0.55
C GLU A 812 -24.81 -39.80 -0.84
N ASP A 813 -23.75 -40.54 -1.15
CA ASP A 813 -22.63 -41.20 -0.48
C ASP A 813 -21.79 -41.68 -1.69
N GLU A 814 -20.45 -41.69 -1.63
CA GLU A 814 -19.59 -42.74 -2.23
C GLU A 814 -18.08 -42.35 -2.23
N GLU A 815 -17.38 -43.00 -1.28
CA GLU A 815 -16.06 -43.67 -1.38
C GLU A 815 -14.97 -43.06 -2.28
N ARG A 816 -13.87 -42.50 -1.74
CA ARG A 816 -12.74 -43.16 -1.04
C ARG A 816 -12.29 -44.50 -1.64
N ALA A 817 -11.40 -44.42 -2.62
CA ALA A 817 -10.42 -45.48 -2.88
C ALA A 817 -9.14 -44.90 -3.48
N ALA A 818 -8.05 -44.85 -2.70
CA ALA A 818 -6.68 -45.12 -3.17
C ALA A 818 -5.68 -45.09 -2.02
N ILE A 819 -4.77 -46.08 -2.04
CA ILE A 819 -3.47 -46.16 -1.34
C ILE A 819 -3.48 -46.89 0.02
N GLN A 820 -3.28 -48.22 -0.01
CA GLN A 820 -2.06 -48.88 0.52
C GLN A 820 -2.18 -50.42 0.46
N SER A 821 -1.25 -51.09 -0.21
CA SER A 821 -0.67 -52.36 0.26
C SER A 821 0.53 -52.79 -0.58
N GLU A 822 1.70 -52.80 0.06
CA GLU A 822 2.83 -53.75 -0.02
C GLU A 822 4.02 -53.04 0.65
N GLY A 823 4.74 -53.58 1.64
CA GLY A 823 4.74 -54.89 2.25
C GLY A 823 5.46 -54.83 3.60
N SER A 824 5.20 -55.86 4.38
CA SER A 824 5.74 -56.21 5.70
C SER A 824 7.27 -56.22 5.82
N LEU A 825 7.79 -55.85 7.01
CA LEU A 825 8.64 -56.73 7.82
C LEU A 825 8.91 -56.15 9.23
N ASN A 826 8.62 -57.02 10.22
CA ASN A 826 9.08 -57.12 11.62
C ASN A 826 10.47 -56.49 11.87
N LEU A 827 10.79 -55.90 13.04
CA LEU A 827 10.64 -56.36 14.43
C LEU A 827 10.86 -55.16 15.37
#